data_AF-A0A1Y2CWU3-F1
#
_entry.id   AF-A0A1Y2CWU3-F1
#
_cell.length_a   1.000
_cell.length_b   1.000
_cell.length_c   1.000
_cell.angle_alpha   90.00
_cell.angle_beta   90.00
_cell.angle_gamma   90.00
#
_symmetry.space_group_name_H-M   'P 1'
#
loop_
_entity.id
_entity.type
_entity.pdbx_description
1 polymer ?
#
loop_
_entity_poly.entity_id
_entity_poly.type
_entity_poly.pdbx_seq_one_letter_code
_entity_poly.pdbx_strand_id
1 'polypeptide(L)'
;MATSNTSSDIEGSDTHEFDSTFAASHPLFSVASGVHRIAQTHLTTTLGENGYDSDTHSDTPTDVWDADAPELAAPDRNATGNANANAKAATVSLSVPYSAQATSGLEPGSQRNKDSVLHYFVATQASELSLDRYLSRIIDSFLDTPLPIFAGSSENPHTIQARFSKHQVPNSNEEGTTLEDYLYKVKTDVIDRATRVASPKQIGHMTSALPYFHRPLSKLLTAMNQNVVKLETASTITYLERETIAMLHHEFYGSTCTKSFYTHYMHSFDTALGVFTSGGTIANVTALWVARNRALGPKSDIGFTGVEKEGLFKALTVYGYKGAVIIGSKMLHYSIKKAVDLLGLGDNGLCLIDVDDKFKIKTDLLESKIQEFKANNILVIAIIGICGTTETGTIDPLNSIAHLAQKYRIHFHVDAAWGGPLIFSREHASKLTGIELSDTITIDGHKQLYTPMGLGLLLFKNPHLPTAIRKTANYIIRKESADLGQFTLEGSRPAGSLHLHAVLHLLGRDGIESLVTRSATLVRQMAQRVSSHPSRAFQTLHDPETNILLYRYIPRVLRDKVSAWAPLEPHEDAVISEATRRIQTRQGAEGEKGFVSRTRVEVEREGGVKRYVDAFRVVLANPLTTWEDVEGVISEQLVVGMKIEEEMVEENHEGLDKEKVQMWVGWPFEI
;
A
#
# COMPACT_ATOMS: atom_id res chain seq x y z
N MET A 1 40.53 4.09 54.92
CA MET A 1 41.07 2.72 54.81
C MET A 1 40.00 1.93 54.05
N ALA A 2 40.16 1.62 52.76
CA ALA A 2 41.11 0.62 52.21
C ALA A 2 40.81 -0.79 52.73
N THR A 3 40.61 -1.85 51.92
CA THR A 3 40.58 -2.01 50.44
C THR A 3 40.12 -3.44 50.14
N SER A 4 39.29 -3.68 49.11
CA SER A 4 39.38 -4.88 48.24
C SER A 4 38.40 -4.79 47.06
N ASN A 5 38.93 -4.78 45.84
CA ASN A 5 38.16 -4.86 44.60
C ASN A 5 37.73 -6.30 44.29
N THR A 6 36.58 -6.46 43.64
CA THR A 6 36.44 -7.33 42.45
C THR A 6 35.37 -6.73 41.54
N SER A 7 35.79 -6.08 40.45
CA SER A 7 34.92 -5.86 39.28
C SER A 7 34.77 -7.18 38.53
N SER A 8 33.55 -7.50 38.10
CA SER A 8 33.29 -8.57 37.15
C SER A 8 32.99 -7.94 35.80
N ASP A 9 34.04 -7.73 35.02
CA ASP A 9 33.93 -7.26 33.64
C ASP A 9 33.22 -8.33 32.79
N ILE A 10 32.04 -7.99 32.26
CA ILE A 10 31.40 -8.76 31.19
C ILE A 10 31.72 -8.04 29.89
N GLU A 11 32.93 -8.29 29.38
CA GLU A 11 33.28 -7.98 27.98
C GLU A 11 32.50 -8.92 27.04
N GLY A 12 31.26 -8.53 26.72
CA GLY A 12 30.50 -9.11 25.62
C GLY A 12 31.01 -8.53 24.29
N SER A 13 31.84 -9.29 23.58
CA SER A 13 32.53 -8.83 22.36
C SER A 13 31.63 -8.85 21.12
N ASP A 14 30.73 -7.87 20.98
CA ASP A 14 29.93 -7.64 19.76
C ASP A 14 30.48 -6.49 18.90
N THR A 15 31.79 -6.55 18.59
CA THR A 15 32.46 -5.61 17.67
C THR A 15 33.00 -6.33 16.44
N HIS A 16 32.63 -5.84 15.24
CA HIS A 16 33.22 -6.19 13.95
C HIS A 16 33.05 -7.63 13.38
N GLU A 17 32.02 -8.39 13.75
CA GLU A 17 31.73 -9.68 13.06
C GLU A 17 31.06 -9.53 11.67
N PHE A 18 31.31 -8.39 11.00
CA PHE A 18 30.98 -8.19 9.58
C PHE A 18 32.17 -8.57 8.65
N ASP A 19 33.38 -8.75 9.21
CA ASP A 19 34.59 -8.25 8.55
C ASP A 19 35.80 -9.21 8.55
N SER A 20 35.58 -10.51 8.30
CA SER A 20 36.69 -11.44 8.05
C SER A 20 36.38 -12.50 6.99
N THR A 21 35.29 -13.25 7.15
CA THR A 21 34.94 -14.35 6.23
C THR A 21 34.40 -13.86 4.88
N PHE A 22 33.71 -12.72 4.84
CA PHE A 22 33.31 -12.08 3.58
C PHE A 22 34.52 -11.47 2.85
N ALA A 23 35.29 -10.64 3.56
CA ALA A 23 36.51 -9.98 3.04
C ALA A 23 37.54 -10.97 2.48
N ALA A 24 37.80 -12.08 3.19
CA ALA A 24 38.76 -13.11 2.76
C ALA A 24 38.31 -13.90 1.51
N SER A 25 37.03 -13.84 1.13
CA SER A 25 36.47 -14.61 0.01
C SER A 25 36.51 -13.87 -1.34
N HIS A 26 36.94 -12.60 -1.38
CA HIS A 26 36.83 -11.74 -2.56
C HIS A 26 38.19 -11.09 -2.94
N PRO A 27 38.79 -11.39 -4.12
CA PRO A 27 40.13 -10.91 -4.49
C PRO A 27 40.33 -9.39 -4.68
N LEU A 28 39.33 -8.56 -4.37
CA LEU A 28 39.42 -7.10 -4.42
C LEU A 28 39.85 -6.45 -3.09
N PHE A 29 40.02 -7.24 -2.02
CA PHE A 29 40.32 -6.75 -0.67
C PHE A 29 41.82 -6.49 -0.37
N SER A 30 42.77 -7.05 -1.14
CA SER A 30 44.19 -7.06 -0.75
C SER A 30 45.05 -5.90 -1.27
N VAL A 31 44.47 -4.89 -1.93
CA VAL A 31 45.22 -3.72 -2.48
C VAL A 31 44.50 -2.40 -2.17
N ALA A 32 44.12 -2.19 -0.90
CA ALA A 32 43.52 -0.92 -0.44
C ALA A 32 43.83 -0.54 1.03
N SER A 33 44.74 -1.23 1.71
CA SER A 33 45.16 -0.88 3.09
C SER A 33 46.65 -0.53 3.14
N GLY A 34 46.97 0.75 2.91
CA GLY A 34 48.34 1.29 3.01
C GLY A 34 48.83 1.35 4.46
N VAL A 35 49.19 0.21 5.05
CA VAL A 35 49.78 0.12 6.40
C VAL A 35 51.20 -0.45 6.30
N HIS A 36 52.16 0.41 5.94
CA HIS A 36 53.56 0.07 6.11
C HIS A 36 53.97 0.24 7.58
N ARG A 37 54.16 -0.89 8.28
CA ARG A 37 54.92 -0.91 9.53
C ARG A 37 56.37 -0.51 9.24
N ILE A 38 56.81 0.64 9.74
CA ILE A 38 58.23 0.99 9.81
C ILE A 38 58.71 0.73 11.24
N ALA A 39 59.57 -0.27 11.40
CA ALA A 39 60.35 -0.46 12.62
C ALA A 39 61.53 0.53 12.63
N GLN A 40 61.90 1.04 13.80
CA GLN A 40 62.96 2.02 13.96
C GLN A 40 64.35 1.46 13.67
N THR A 41 65.17 2.23 12.94
CA THR A 41 66.63 2.29 13.15
C THR A 41 67.16 3.66 12.71
N HIS A 42 68.19 4.17 13.40
CA HIS A 42 68.72 5.52 13.25
C HIS A 42 69.41 5.79 11.90
N LEU A 43 69.36 7.05 11.41
CA LEU A 43 70.54 7.95 11.33
C LEU A 43 70.25 9.36 10.77
N THR A 44 70.75 10.37 11.49
CA THR A 44 71.19 11.73 11.07
C THR A 44 70.30 12.69 10.25
N THR A 45 70.11 13.87 10.86
CA THR A 45 69.63 15.17 10.34
C THR A 45 70.51 15.83 9.27
N THR A 46 69.93 16.65 8.36
CA THR A 46 70.22 18.11 8.23
C THR A 46 69.32 18.87 7.22
N LEU A 47 68.80 20.04 7.66
CA LEU A 47 68.65 21.35 6.97
C LEU A 47 67.91 21.52 5.62
N GLY A 48 67.09 22.59 5.54
CA GLY A 48 66.57 23.22 4.31
C GLY A 48 65.41 24.20 4.61
N GLU A 49 65.56 25.49 4.29
CA GLU A 49 64.69 26.60 4.75
C GLU A 49 63.79 27.24 3.64
N ASN A 50 62.88 28.15 4.09
CA ASN A 50 62.20 29.24 3.36
C ASN A 50 61.00 28.86 2.44
N GLY A 51 59.90 29.64 2.35
CA GLY A 51 59.45 30.83 3.10
C GLY A 51 58.54 31.78 2.25
N TYR A 52 57.58 32.50 2.89
CA TYR A 52 56.78 33.65 2.35
C TYR A 52 55.85 33.35 1.12
N ASP A 53 54.93 34.19 0.59
CA ASP A 53 53.85 35.10 1.08
C ASP A 53 53.10 35.65 -0.20
N SER A 54 51.91 36.29 -0.24
CA SER A 54 50.79 36.59 0.69
C SER A 54 49.53 37.07 -0.10
N ASP A 55 48.44 37.46 0.60
CA ASP A 55 47.45 38.53 0.26
C ASP A 55 46.47 38.53 -0.94
N THR A 56 45.16 38.50 -0.58
CA THR A 56 44.05 39.44 -0.96
C THR A 56 43.59 39.66 -2.43
N HIS A 57 42.42 40.23 -2.81
CA HIS A 57 41.30 40.98 -2.17
C HIS A 57 40.05 41.02 -3.14
N SER A 58 38.79 41.19 -2.66
CA SER A 58 37.57 41.93 -3.22
C SER A 58 37.22 41.94 -4.75
N ASP A 59 35.99 42.15 -5.28
CA ASP A 59 34.61 42.39 -4.78
C ASP A 59 33.55 42.21 -5.94
N THR A 60 32.26 42.39 -5.63
CA THR A 60 30.97 42.14 -6.38
C THR A 60 30.51 43.22 -7.44
N PRO A 61 29.24 43.31 -7.96
CA PRO A 61 28.31 42.41 -8.71
C PRO A 61 27.59 43.10 -9.95
N THR A 62 26.34 42.69 -10.31
CA THR A 62 25.29 43.31 -11.23
C THR A 62 25.36 42.97 -12.74
N ASP A 63 24.28 42.97 -13.59
CA ASP A 63 22.82 42.67 -13.47
C ASP A 63 22.14 42.61 -14.89
N VAL A 64 20.83 42.31 -14.95
CA VAL A 64 19.80 42.61 -16.01
C VAL A 64 19.62 41.67 -17.24
N TRP A 65 18.33 41.48 -17.61
CA TRP A 65 17.76 40.79 -18.79
C TRP A 65 17.64 41.70 -20.04
N ASP A 66 17.34 41.15 -21.24
CA ASP A 66 16.12 41.51 -21.98
C ASP A 66 15.76 40.54 -23.13
N ALA A 67 14.59 40.70 -23.76
CA ALA A 67 13.89 39.68 -24.57
C ALA A 67 13.63 40.03 -26.07
N ASP A 68 12.78 39.20 -26.69
CA ASP A 68 12.02 39.35 -27.96
C ASP A 68 12.59 38.86 -29.31
N ALA A 69 11.64 38.51 -30.21
CA ALA A 69 11.74 37.67 -31.42
C ALA A 69 11.03 38.38 -32.63
N PRO A 70 10.39 37.73 -33.65
CA PRO A 70 10.52 36.43 -34.32
C PRO A 70 10.57 36.56 -35.90
N GLU A 71 9.96 35.61 -36.64
CA GLU A 71 9.64 35.58 -38.11
C GLU A 71 10.64 34.92 -39.09
N LEU A 72 10.27 34.24 -40.22
CA LEU A 72 9.01 33.59 -40.68
C LEU A 72 9.32 32.62 -41.88
N ALA A 73 8.37 31.70 -42.14
CA ALA A 73 8.03 31.05 -43.43
C ALA A 73 8.98 30.08 -44.19
N ALA A 74 8.38 28.97 -44.64
CA ALA A 74 8.83 28.02 -45.68
C ALA A 74 8.09 28.33 -47.02
N PRO A 75 7.96 27.48 -48.08
CA PRO A 75 8.50 26.12 -48.36
C PRO A 75 9.01 25.91 -49.84
N ASP A 76 9.38 24.67 -50.24
CA ASP A 76 8.59 23.79 -51.17
C ASP A 76 9.39 22.69 -51.93
N ARG A 77 8.79 21.48 -51.99
CA ARG A 77 8.80 20.37 -52.98
C ARG A 77 10.03 19.84 -53.78
N ASN A 78 10.06 18.48 -53.81
CA ASN A 78 10.36 17.57 -54.95
C ASN A 78 11.81 17.49 -55.50
N ALA A 79 12.33 16.36 -56.03
CA ALA A 79 11.95 14.93 -55.99
C ALA A 79 13.12 14.07 -56.52
N THR A 80 13.12 12.75 -56.21
CA THR A 80 13.77 11.62 -56.95
C THR A 80 15.23 11.73 -57.47
N GLY A 81 16.08 10.79 -57.07
CA GLY A 81 17.35 10.50 -57.78
C GLY A 81 18.22 9.48 -57.04
N ASN A 82 18.77 8.48 -57.75
CA ASN A 82 19.46 7.34 -57.15
C ASN A 82 20.94 7.26 -57.57
N ALA A 83 21.76 6.67 -56.69
CA ALA A 83 23.07 6.06 -56.92
C ALA A 83 24.33 6.92 -57.24
N ASN A 84 25.33 6.69 -56.37
CA ASN A 84 26.77 6.58 -56.62
C ASN A 84 27.68 7.80 -56.91
N ALA A 85 28.51 8.05 -55.89
CA ALA A 85 29.98 8.18 -55.93
C ALA A 85 30.63 9.54 -56.24
N ASN A 86 31.69 9.81 -55.46
CA ASN A 86 32.72 10.82 -55.64
C ASN A 86 32.32 12.30 -55.55
N ALA A 87 32.20 12.79 -54.30
CA ALA A 87 32.49 14.18 -53.96
C ALA A 87 33.61 14.25 -52.92
N LYS A 88 34.75 14.84 -53.28
CA LYS A 88 35.72 15.36 -52.31
C LYS A 88 35.05 16.53 -51.59
N ALA A 89 34.56 16.33 -50.38
CA ALA A 89 34.03 17.40 -49.54
C ALA A 89 35.13 17.91 -48.60
N ALA A 90 35.28 19.24 -48.51
CA ALA A 90 36.29 19.88 -47.68
C ALA A 90 36.05 19.63 -46.19
N THR A 91 37.14 19.49 -45.44
CA THR A 91 37.13 19.32 -43.98
C THR A 91 36.65 20.61 -43.30
N VAL A 92 35.34 20.71 -43.02
CA VAL A 92 34.82 21.69 -42.07
C VAL A 92 34.88 21.05 -40.69
N SER A 93 35.89 21.45 -39.90
CA SER A 93 36.03 21.04 -38.51
C SER A 93 34.97 21.74 -37.65
N LEU A 94 33.78 21.14 -37.56
CA LEU A 94 32.85 21.46 -36.48
C LEU A 94 33.45 20.91 -35.18
N SER A 95 33.98 21.82 -34.36
CA SER A 95 34.41 21.54 -32.99
C SER A 95 33.21 21.05 -32.18
N VAL A 96 33.29 19.83 -31.66
CA VAL A 96 32.35 19.29 -30.69
C VAL A 96 33.01 19.34 -29.30
N PRO A 97 32.79 20.40 -28.51
CA PRO A 97 33.11 20.40 -27.08
C PRO A 97 31.90 19.92 -26.28
N TYR A 98 31.47 18.67 -26.51
CA TYR A 98 30.74 17.91 -25.51
C TYR A 98 31.59 16.68 -25.19
N SER A 99 31.99 16.57 -23.94
CA SER A 99 33.17 15.82 -23.50
C SER A 99 33.15 14.34 -23.88
N ALA A 100 34.13 13.89 -24.67
CA ALA A 100 34.44 12.47 -24.87
C ALA A 100 34.84 11.74 -23.56
N GLN A 101 35.14 12.48 -22.49
CA GLN A 101 35.34 11.96 -21.13
C GLN A 101 34.04 11.53 -20.43
N ALA A 102 32.86 12.07 -20.80
CA ALA A 102 31.61 11.74 -20.11
C ALA A 102 31.11 10.31 -20.38
N THR A 103 31.61 9.67 -21.44
CA THR A 103 31.26 8.30 -21.83
C THR A 103 32.43 7.31 -21.75
N SER A 104 33.64 7.76 -21.39
CA SER A 104 34.80 6.87 -21.28
C SER A 104 34.60 5.89 -20.12
N GLY A 105 34.55 4.59 -20.44
CA GLY A 105 34.23 3.53 -19.47
C GLY A 105 32.77 3.07 -19.47
N LEU A 106 31.89 3.68 -20.29
CA LEU A 106 30.51 3.21 -20.52
C LEU A 106 30.40 2.21 -21.69
N GLU A 107 31.50 1.57 -22.08
CA GLU A 107 31.52 0.54 -23.13
C GLU A 107 31.16 -0.83 -22.56
N PRO A 108 30.20 -1.58 -23.16
CA PRO A 108 29.85 -2.92 -22.73
C PRO A 108 31.06 -3.88 -22.72
N GLY A 109 31.35 -4.47 -21.56
CA GLY A 109 32.49 -5.38 -21.41
C GLY A 109 33.84 -4.69 -21.18
N SER A 110 33.89 -3.36 -21.06
CA SER A 110 35.03 -2.71 -20.39
C SER A 110 35.17 -3.27 -18.97
N GLN A 111 36.40 -3.48 -18.51
CA GLN A 111 36.65 -4.11 -17.21
C GLN A 111 36.04 -3.29 -16.07
N ARG A 112 35.82 -3.96 -14.93
CA ARG A 112 35.32 -3.38 -13.66
C ARG A 112 36.26 -2.30 -13.10
N ASN A 113 36.35 -1.16 -13.77
CA ASN A 113 36.86 0.04 -13.14
C ASN A 113 35.81 0.55 -12.16
N LYS A 114 36.22 0.87 -10.93
CA LYS A 114 35.31 1.39 -9.88
C LYS A 114 34.63 2.70 -10.33
N ASP A 115 35.32 3.44 -11.19
CA ASP A 115 34.87 4.73 -11.74
C ASP A 115 33.72 4.57 -12.75
N SER A 116 33.53 3.39 -13.36
CA SER A 116 32.43 3.17 -14.32
C SER A 116 31.19 2.62 -13.63
N VAL A 117 30.07 3.34 -13.70
CA VAL A 117 28.76 2.89 -13.20
C VAL A 117 28.27 1.58 -13.83
N LEU A 118 28.84 1.13 -14.96
CA LEU A 118 28.46 -0.15 -15.58
C LEU A 118 28.77 -1.38 -14.72
N HIS A 119 29.67 -1.29 -13.72
CA HIS A 119 29.96 -2.43 -12.86
C HIS A 119 28.73 -2.90 -12.06
N TYR A 120 27.76 -2.03 -11.78
CA TYR A 120 26.47 -2.38 -11.16
C TYR A 120 25.54 -3.18 -12.08
N PHE A 121 25.75 -3.13 -13.40
CA PHE A 121 24.96 -3.86 -14.40
C PHE A 121 25.61 -5.19 -14.82
N VAL A 122 26.84 -5.49 -14.36
CA VAL A 122 27.62 -6.67 -14.73
C VAL A 122 28.07 -7.45 -13.49
N ALA A 123 27.13 -8.20 -12.92
CA ALA A 123 27.38 -9.08 -11.79
C ALA A 123 28.13 -10.37 -12.22
N THR A 124 28.89 -10.94 -11.29
CA THR A 124 29.47 -12.30 -11.42
C THR A 124 28.64 -13.25 -10.57
N GLN A 125 28.45 -14.49 -11.02
CA GLN A 125 27.72 -15.52 -10.24
C GLN A 125 28.23 -15.63 -8.78
N ALA A 126 29.55 -15.52 -8.56
CA ALA A 126 30.14 -15.53 -7.22
C ALA A 126 29.74 -14.33 -6.36
N SER A 127 29.68 -13.12 -6.93
CA SER A 127 29.30 -11.90 -6.20
C SER A 127 27.81 -11.88 -5.88
N GLU A 128 26.95 -12.30 -6.82
CA GLU A 128 25.50 -12.45 -6.57
C GLU A 128 25.23 -13.47 -5.46
N LEU A 129 25.88 -14.64 -5.51
CA LEU A 129 25.69 -15.69 -4.51
C LEU A 129 26.17 -15.27 -3.12
N SER A 130 27.22 -14.44 -3.04
CA SER A 130 27.67 -13.88 -1.76
C SER A 130 26.68 -12.84 -1.21
N LEU A 131 26.15 -11.98 -2.08
CA LEU A 131 25.16 -10.99 -1.74
C LEU A 131 23.85 -11.65 -1.27
N ASP A 132 23.37 -12.67 -1.99
CA ASP A 132 22.19 -13.47 -1.62
C ASP A 132 22.33 -14.05 -0.20
N ARG A 133 23.48 -14.65 0.14
CA ARG A 133 23.74 -15.18 1.48
C ARG A 133 23.73 -14.09 2.56
N TYR A 134 24.23 -12.90 2.25
CA TYR A 134 24.19 -11.79 3.19
C TYR A 134 22.77 -11.25 3.40
N LEU A 135 22.02 -11.03 2.31
CA LEU A 135 20.63 -10.60 2.36
C LEU A 135 19.73 -11.62 3.07
N SER A 136 19.93 -12.93 2.86
CA SER A 136 19.21 -13.97 3.61
C SER A 136 19.44 -13.84 5.12
N ARG A 137 20.69 -13.68 5.57
CA ARG A 137 20.99 -13.46 7.02
C ARG A 137 20.29 -12.23 7.59
N ILE A 138 20.20 -11.13 6.83
CA ILE A 138 19.45 -9.94 7.26
C ILE A 138 17.96 -10.25 7.37
N ILE A 139 17.39 -10.95 6.39
CA ILE A 139 15.95 -11.27 6.34
C ILE A 139 15.58 -12.24 7.48
N ASP A 140 16.40 -13.26 7.73
CA ASP A 140 16.14 -14.23 8.80
C ASP A 140 16.24 -13.54 10.17
N SER A 141 17.27 -12.71 10.39
CA SER A 141 17.34 -11.84 11.58
C SER A 141 16.15 -10.88 11.69
N PHE A 142 15.63 -10.32 10.58
CA PHE A 142 14.46 -9.46 10.60
C PHE A 142 13.17 -10.18 11.01
N LEU A 143 13.07 -11.49 10.78
CA LEU A 143 11.86 -12.27 11.04
C LEU A 143 11.91 -13.02 12.37
N ASP A 144 13.06 -13.57 12.73
CA ASP A 144 13.21 -14.47 13.88
C ASP A 144 13.64 -13.74 15.17
N THR A 145 14.20 -12.53 15.08
CA THR A 145 14.61 -11.77 16.28
C THR A 145 13.37 -11.25 17.03
N PRO A 146 13.16 -11.60 18.31
CA PRO A 146 11.96 -11.24 19.07
C PRO A 146 12.02 -9.78 19.57
N LEU A 147 11.80 -8.83 18.66
CA LEU A 147 11.73 -7.40 18.95
C LEU A 147 10.27 -6.91 19.06
N PRO A 148 10.03 -5.76 19.73
CA PRO A 148 8.75 -5.07 19.70
C PRO A 148 8.27 -4.79 18.27
N ILE A 149 6.95 -4.70 18.10
CA ILE A 149 6.34 -4.46 16.77
C ILE A 149 6.86 -3.18 16.13
N PHE A 150 7.09 -2.14 16.93
CA PHE A 150 7.75 -0.90 16.55
C PHE A 150 9.18 -0.89 17.10
N ALA A 151 10.12 -1.55 16.42
CA ALA A 151 11.51 -1.65 16.90
C ALA A 151 12.19 -0.28 17.12
N GLY A 152 11.71 0.79 16.46
CA GLY A 152 12.16 2.16 16.68
C GLY A 152 11.39 2.97 17.75
N SER A 153 10.40 2.42 18.46
CA SER A 153 9.55 3.22 19.38
C SER A 153 10.28 3.77 20.61
N SER A 154 11.39 3.14 21.01
CA SER A 154 12.26 3.60 22.09
C SER A 154 13.25 4.71 21.67
N GLU A 155 13.37 5.01 20.38
CA GLU A 155 14.21 6.10 19.88
C GLU A 155 13.42 7.41 19.75
N ASN A 156 14.07 8.52 20.09
CA ASN A 156 13.50 9.85 19.89
C ASN A 156 13.24 10.08 18.38
N PRO A 157 12.04 10.53 17.96
CA PRO A 157 11.73 10.79 16.55
C PRO A 157 12.71 11.74 15.84
N HIS A 158 13.28 12.72 16.56
CA HIS A 158 14.30 13.61 16.01
C HIS A 158 15.63 12.88 15.72
N THR A 159 15.99 11.88 16.53
CA THR A 159 17.17 11.02 16.29
C THR A 159 16.97 10.17 15.04
N ILE A 160 15.76 9.62 14.84
CA ILE A 160 15.41 8.88 13.62
C ILE A 160 15.48 9.83 12.40
N GLN A 161 14.85 11.00 12.49
CA GLN A 161 14.84 12.02 11.43
C GLN A 161 16.26 12.47 11.04
N ALA A 162 17.16 12.66 12.01
CA ALA A 162 18.53 13.11 11.76
C ALA A 162 19.33 12.16 10.84
N ARG A 163 19.08 10.84 10.89
CA ARG A 163 19.73 9.83 10.02
C ARG A 163 19.40 10.03 8.53
N PHE A 164 18.23 10.61 8.24
CA PHE A 164 17.66 10.81 6.91
C PHE A 164 17.63 12.30 6.47
N SER A 165 18.54 13.11 7.02
CA SER A 165 18.62 14.56 6.76
C SER A 165 19.34 14.96 5.45
N LYS A 166 19.93 14.01 4.71
CA LYS A 166 20.60 14.27 3.43
C LYS A 166 19.58 14.58 2.33
N HIS A 167 19.71 15.75 1.70
CA HIS A 167 18.84 16.21 0.60
C HIS A 167 19.54 16.26 -0.77
N GLN A 168 20.87 16.20 -0.80
CA GLN A 168 21.67 16.20 -2.03
C GLN A 168 21.93 14.77 -2.50
N VAL A 169 21.84 14.55 -3.81
CA VAL A 169 22.37 13.35 -4.47
C VAL A 169 23.90 13.53 -4.58
N PRO A 170 24.72 12.50 -4.27
CA PRO A 170 26.17 12.58 -4.46
C PRO A 170 26.55 12.88 -5.91
N ASN A 171 27.57 13.71 -6.14
CA ASN A 171 27.97 14.12 -7.50
C ASN A 171 28.82 13.07 -8.23
N SER A 172 29.38 12.10 -7.49
CA SER A 172 30.23 11.03 -8.04
C SER A 172 30.06 9.72 -7.26
N ASN A 173 30.60 8.63 -7.81
CA ASN A 173 30.69 7.34 -7.09
C ASN A 173 31.58 7.44 -5.83
N GLU A 174 32.55 8.37 -5.81
CA GLU A 174 33.47 8.60 -4.67
C GLU A 174 32.79 9.38 -3.54
N GLU A 175 31.90 10.32 -3.86
CA GLU A 175 31.02 10.98 -2.88
C GLU A 175 29.85 10.09 -2.43
N GLY A 176 29.58 9.03 -3.20
CA GLY A 176 28.59 8.00 -2.91
C GLY A 176 29.04 7.03 -1.81
N THR A 177 28.32 5.92 -1.70
CA THR A 177 28.67 4.80 -0.81
C THR A 177 28.86 3.55 -1.66
N THR A 178 29.76 2.65 -1.23
CA THR A 178 29.83 1.31 -1.84
C THR A 178 28.51 0.55 -1.66
N LEU A 179 28.28 -0.52 -2.42
CA LEU A 179 27.09 -1.35 -2.24
C LEU A 179 27.06 -1.98 -0.84
N GLU A 180 28.21 -2.37 -0.33
CA GLU A 180 28.42 -2.94 0.99
C GLU A 180 28.07 -1.93 2.10
N ASP A 181 28.64 -0.71 2.04
CA ASP A 181 28.34 0.36 3.00
C ASP A 181 26.87 0.79 2.92
N TYR A 182 26.31 0.85 1.72
CA TYR A 182 24.89 1.16 1.50
C TYR A 182 24.00 0.11 2.15
N LEU A 183 24.28 -1.18 1.96
CA LEU A 183 23.49 -2.27 2.55
C LEU A 183 23.69 -2.38 4.06
N TYR A 184 24.88 -2.07 4.59
CA TYR A 184 25.10 -1.94 6.03
C TYR A 184 24.28 -0.78 6.61
N LYS A 185 24.28 0.39 5.94
CA LYS A 185 23.46 1.54 6.34
C LYS A 185 21.97 1.24 6.25
N VAL A 186 21.49 0.60 5.18
CA VAL A 186 20.08 0.20 5.04
C VAL A 186 19.70 -0.83 6.10
N LYS A 187 20.56 -1.81 6.41
CA LYS A 187 20.31 -2.75 7.51
C LYS A 187 20.12 -2.00 8.83
N THR A 188 21.09 -1.16 9.19
CA THR A 188 21.12 -0.48 10.49
C THR A 188 20.06 0.61 10.61
N ASP A 189 20.04 1.60 9.72
CA ASP A 189 19.14 2.75 9.83
C ASP A 189 17.69 2.42 9.46
N VAL A 190 17.43 1.42 8.61
CA VAL A 190 16.08 1.08 8.12
C VAL A 190 15.59 -0.27 8.64
N ILE A 191 16.25 -1.39 8.30
CA ILE A 191 15.68 -2.73 8.51
C ILE A 191 15.57 -3.09 9.98
N ASP A 192 16.63 -2.85 10.77
CA ASP A 192 16.65 -3.19 12.20
C ASP A 192 15.53 -2.46 12.97
N ARG A 193 15.16 -1.25 12.50
CA ARG A 193 14.15 -0.35 13.09
C ARG A 193 12.76 -0.47 12.46
N ALA A 194 12.62 -1.18 11.34
CA ALA A 194 11.37 -1.27 10.61
C ALA A 194 10.28 -2.02 11.39
N THR A 195 9.03 -1.57 11.21
CA THR A 195 7.85 -2.18 11.85
C THR A 195 7.73 -3.65 11.47
N ARG A 196 7.65 -4.53 12.47
CA ARG A 196 7.64 -6.00 12.32
C ARG A 196 6.24 -6.50 11.93
N VAL A 197 5.73 -6.05 10.78
CA VAL A 197 4.35 -6.33 10.31
C VAL A 197 4.05 -7.80 10.01
N ALA A 198 5.08 -8.63 9.88
CA ALA A 198 4.96 -10.09 9.72
C ALA A 198 4.87 -10.84 11.08
N SER A 199 5.08 -10.15 12.21
CA SER A 199 5.05 -10.76 13.54
C SER A 199 3.66 -11.35 13.85
N PRO A 200 3.58 -12.56 14.45
CA PRO A 200 2.32 -13.13 14.96
C PRO A 200 1.54 -12.20 15.90
N LYS A 201 2.26 -11.32 16.60
CA LYS A 201 1.74 -10.35 17.57
C LYS A 201 1.25 -9.03 16.96
N GLN A 202 1.47 -8.80 15.66
CA GLN A 202 0.87 -7.67 14.93
C GLN A 202 -0.55 -8.06 14.52
N ILE A 203 -1.55 -7.56 15.26
CA ILE A 203 -2.97 -7.86 15.02
C ILE A 203 -3.81 -6.58 14.87
N GLY A 204 -3.21 -5.43 14.57
CA GLY A 204 -3.89 -4.14 14.44
C GLY A 204 -4.30 -3.78 13.01
N HIS A 205 -3.50 -4.10 11.99
CA HIS A 205 -3.70 -3.60 10.63
C HIS A 205 -3.94 -4.70 9.59
N MET A 206 -4.35 -4.28 8.38
CA MET A 206 -4.53 -5.14 7.20
C MET A 206 -3.18 -5.57 6.59
N THR A 207 -2.29 -6.11 7.43
CA THR A 207 -0.95 -6.59 7.08
C THR A 207 -0.76 -8.01 7.65
N SER A 208 0.18 -8.76 7.09
CA SER A 208 0.40 -10.16 7.47
C SER A 208 1.82 -10.61 7.11
N ALA A 209 2.27 -11.72 7.72
CA ALA A 209 3.29 -12.56 7.12
C ALA A 209 2.86 -13.02 5.71
N LEU A 210 3.84 -13.11 4.80
CA LEU A 210 3.65 -13.56 3.41
C LEU A 210 4.26 -14.97 3.23
N PRO A 211 3.70 -15.83 2.37
CA PRO A 211 4.33 -17.08 1.97
C PRO A 211 5.77 -16.89 1.49
N TYR A 212 6.69 -17.73 1.97
CA TYR A 212 8.13 -17.54 1.72
C TYR A 212 8.50 -17.51 0.22
N PHE A 213 7.72 -18.21 -0.63
CA PHE A 213 7.94 -18.28 -2.07
C PHE A 213 7.85 -16.92 -2.79
N HIS A 214 7.25 -15.89 -2.18
CA HIS A 214 7.25 -14.55 -2.77
C HIS A 214 8.67 -13.98 -2.90
N ARG A 215 9.60 -14.25 -1.97
CA ARG A 215 10.97 -13.70 -2.00
C ARG A 215 11.76 -14.10 -3.27
N PRO A 216 11.93 -15.40 -3.60
CA PRO A 216 12.60 -15.79 -4.85
C PRO A 216 11.82 -15.39 -6.11
N LEU A 217 10.48 -15.34 -6.05
CA LEU A 217 9.68 -14.82 -7.17
C LEU A 217 9.93 -13.31 -7.40
N SER A 218 10.08 -12.49 -6.36
CA SER A 218 10.41 -11.08 -6.50
C SER A 218 11.81 -10.90 -7.11
N LYS A 219 12.79 -11.74 -6.74
CA LYS A 219 14.10 -11.76 -7.41
C LYS A 219 13.98 -12.05 -8.91
N LEU A 220 13.18 -13.06 -9.29
CA LEU A 220 12.93 -13.38 -10.70
C LEU A 220 12.20 -12.24 -11.44
N LEU A 221 11.19 -11.63 -10.83
CA LEU A 221 10.46 -10.49 -11.40
C LEU A 221 11.37 -9.29 -11.64
N THR A 222 12.24 -8.96 -10.69
CA THR A 222 13.23 -7.88 -10.83
C THR A 222 14.26 -8.19 -11.92
N ALA A 223 14.71 -9.45 -12.04
CA ALA A 223 15.64 -9.86 -13.09
C ALA A 223 15.00 -9.82 -14.50
N MET A 224 13.71 -10.14 -14.62
CA MET A 224 12.97 -10.03 -15.90
C MET A 224 12.59 -8.59 -16.25
N ASN A 225 12.31 -7.75 -15.24
CA ASN A 225 11.91 -6.34 -15.34
C ASN A 225 10.87 -6.03 -16.45
N GLN A 226 9.91 -6.93 -16.64
CA GLN A 226 8.93 -6.83 -17.73
C GLN A 226 7.83 -5.81 -17.43
N ASN A 227 7.53 -4.99 -18.44
CA ASN A 227 6.47 -3.98 -18.36
C ASN A 227 5.20 -4.49 -19.05
N VAL A 228 4.18 -4.80 -18.26
CA VAL A 228 2.93 -5.42 -18.74
C VAL A 228 1.97 -4.44 -19.42
N VAL A 229 2.33 -3.16 -19.57
CA VAL A 229 1.54 -2.20 -20.36
C VAL A 229 1.41 -2.63 -21.82
N LYS A 230 2.44 -3.28 -22.37
CA LYS A 230 2.56 -3.65 -23.79
C LYS A 230 3.00 -5.11 -23.97
N LEU A 231 2.40 -5.81 -24.92
CA LEU A 231 2.70 -7.23 -25.17
C LEU A 231 4.17 -7.46 -25.56
N GLU A 232 4.77 -6.54 -26.32
CA GLU A 232 6.19 -6.62 -26.74
C GLU A 232 7.16 -6.65 -25.55
N THR A 233 6.82 -5.99 -24.43
CA THR A 233 7.67 -5.87 -23.23
C THR A 233 7.31 -6.87 -22.13
N ALA A 234 6.28 -7.71 -22.32
CA ALA A 234 5.83 -8.69 -21.34
C ALA A 234 5.05 -9.86 -21.97
N SER A 235 5.60 -10.47 -23.02
CA SER A 235 4.86 -11.35 -23.94
C SER A 235 4.11 -12.50 -23.27
N THR A 236 4.80 -13.39 -22.56
CA THR A 236 4.18 -14.54 -21.87
C THR A 236 3.48 -14.14 -20.57
N ILE A 237 4.04 -13.19 -19.83
CA ILE A 237 3.45 -12.64 -18.59
C ILE A 237 2.07 -12.03 -18.83
N THR A 238 1.83 -11.41 -19.98
CA THR A 238 0.50 -10.87 -20.35
C THR A 238 -0.57 -11.97 -20.39
N TYR A 239 -0.23 -13.18 -20.85
CA TYR A 239 -1.17 -14.31 -20.86
C TYR A 239 -1.34 -14.92 -19.46
N LEU A 240 -0.26 -15.02 -18.68
CA LEU A 240 -0.34 -15.43 -17.26
C LEU A 240 -1.21 -14.49 -16.44
N GLU A 241 -1.13 -13.18 -16.66
CA GLU A 241 -1.99 -12.21 -15.98
C GLU A 241 -3.47 -12.43 -16.34
N ARG A 242 -3.76 -12.60 -17.63
CA ARG A 242 -5.12 -12.87 -18.13
C ARG A 242 -5.69 -14.17 -17.58
N GLU A 243 -4.87 -15.22 -17.48
CA GLU A 243 -5.22 -16.49 -16.83
C GLU A 243 -5.51 -16.28 -15.33
N THR A 244 -4.66 -15.54 -14.61
CA THR A 244 -4.84 -15.20 -13.19
C THR A 244 -6.16 -14.46 -12.95
N ILE A 245 -6.48 -13.48 -13.81
CA ILE A 245 -7.76 -12.76 -13.79
C ILE A 245 -8.92 -13.73 -14.05
N ALA A 246 -8.80 -14.63 -15.03
CA ALA A 246 -9.87 -15.58 -15.37
C ALA A 246 -10.16 -16.57 -14.23
N MET A 247 -9.12 -17.06 -13.53
CA MET A 247 -9.26 -17.88 -12.32
C MET A 247 -10.05 -17.14 -11.25
N LEU A 248 -9.69 -15.88 -10.95
CA LEU A 248 -10.36 -15.11 -9.90
C LEU A 248 -11.79 -14.71 -10.31
N HIS A 249 -12.00 -14.33 -11.57
CA HIS A 249 -13.31 -14.09 -12.17
C HIS A 249 -14.22 -15.32 -12.08
N HIS A 250 -13.68 -16.53 -12.20
CA HIS A 250 -14.44 -17.77 -12.07
C HIS A 250 -15.00 -17.99 -10.67
N GLU A 251 -14.28 -17.64 -9.60
CA GLU A 251 -14.81 -17.78 -8.23
C GLU A 251 -16.00 -16.83 -7.96
N PHE A 252 -16.05 -15.65 -8.59
CA PHE A 252 -17.14 -14.68 -8.40
C PHE A 252 -18.31 -14.80 -9.39
N TYR A 253 -18.04 -15.13 -10.66
CA TYR A 253 -19.05 -15.13 -11.74
C TYR A 253 -19.19 -16.48 -12.45
N GLY A 254 -18.34 -17.47 -12.16
CA GLY A 254 -18.28 -18.76 -12.84
C GLY A 254 -19.59 -19.55 -12.85
N SER A 255 -20.43 -19.39 -11.82
CA SER A 255 -21.79 -19.96 -11.78
C SER A 255 -22.71 -19.50 -12.92
N THR A 256 -22.40 -18.36 -13.55
CA THR A 256 -23.14 -17.79 -14.69
C THR A 256 -22.38 -17.88 -16.02
N CYS A 257 -21.13 -18.36 -16.02
CA CYS A 257 -20.24 -18.37 -17.18
C CYS A 257 -19.91 -19.80 -17.63
N THR A 258 -20.08 -20.09 -18.92
CA THR A 258 -19.77 -21.41 -19.49
C THR A 258 -18.28 -21.59 -19.77
N LYS A 259 -17.83 -22.83 -20.00
CA LYS A 259 -16.48 -23.09 -20.55
C LYS A 259 -16.23 -22.33 -21.87
N SER A 260 -17.25 -22.20 -22.72
CA SER A 260 -17.14 -21.44 -23.98
C SER A 260 -16.97 -19.93 -23.75
N PHE A 261 -17.55 -19.36 -22.69
CA PHE A 261 -17.32 -17.96 -22.30
C PHE A 261 -15.82 -17.71 -22.03
N TYR A 262 -15.18 -18.52 -21.17
CA TYR A 262 -13.75 -18.35 -20.89
C TYR A 262 -12.87 -18.64 -22.11
N THR A 263 -13.21 -19.65 -22.92
CA THR A 263 -12.51 -19.95 -24.18
C THR A 263 -12.52 -18.75 -25.15
N HIS A 264 -13.58 -17.95 -25.14
CA HIS A 264 -13.71 -16.76 -26.00
C HIS A 264 -13.06 -15.51 -25.40
N TYR A 265 -13.31 -15.22 -24.12
CA TYR A 265 -12.97 -13.93 -23.51
C TYR A 265 -11.61 -13.88 -22.79
N MET A 266 -11.08 -15.01 -22.28
CA MET A 266 -9.86 -15.02 -21.44
C MET A 266 -8.64 -14.40 -22.14
N HIS A 267 -8.52 -14.57 -23.46
CA HIS A 267 -7.39 -14.02 -24.23
C HIS A 267 -7.84 -13.08 -25.36
N SER A 268 -9.06 -12.53 -25.30
CA SER A 268 -9.52 -11.49 -26.22
C SER A 268 -8.60 -10.25 -26.18
N PHE A 269 -8.54 -9.51 -27.29
CA PHE A 269 -7.73 -8.29 -27.42
C PHE A 269 -8.56 -7.00 -27.36
N ASP A 270 -9.88 -7.13 -27.47
CA ASP A 270 -10.87 -6.06 -27.52
C ASP A 270 -11.77 -5.98 -26.27
N THR A 271 -11.68 -6.96 -25.38
CA THR A 271 -12.39 -7.05 -24.10
C THR A 271 -11.45 -7.48 -22.96
N ALA A 272 -11.91 -7.39 -21.71
CA ALA A 272 -11.18 -7.95 -20.57
C ALA A 272 -12.12 -8.43 -19.45
N LEU A 273 -11.81 -9.58 -18.85
CA LEU A 273 -12.48 -10.11 -17.64
C LEU A 273 -12.15 -9.30 -16.38
N GLY A 274 -11.08 -8.52 -16.42
CA GLY A 274 -10.59 -7.72 -15.31
C GLY A 274 -9.27 -7.05 -15.67
N VAL A 275 -8.71 -6.31 -14.72
CA VAL A 275 -7.38 -5.68 -14.80
C VAL A 275 -6.69 -5.73 -13.45
N PHE A 276 -5.37 -5.91 -13.47
CA PHE A 276 -4.52 -5.60 -12.30
C PHE A 276 -4.29 -4.09 -12.19
N THR A 277 -4.08 -3.65 -10.96
CA THR A 277 -3.81 -2.26 -10.55
C THR A 277 -2.80 -2.25 -9.39
N SER A 278 -2.20 -1.10 -9.09
CA SER A 278 -1.34 -0.94 -7.90
C SER A 278 -2.06 -1.06 -6.55
N GLY A 279 -3.40 -1.14 -6.54
CA GLY A 279 -4.18 -1.41 -5.34
C GLY A 279 -5.65 -0.99 -5.46
N GLY A 280 -6.46 -1.39 -4.48
CA GLY A 280 -7.91 -1.21 -4.47
C GLY A 280 -8.40 0.24 -4.65
N THR A 281 -7.57 1.23 -4.31
CA THR A 281 -7.87 2.64 -4.64
C THR A 281 -7.98 2.85 -6.15
N ILE A 282 -7.03 2.35 -6.94
CA ILE A 282 -7.02 2.50 -8.40
C ILE A 282 -8.07 1.58 -9.04
N ALA A 283 -8.30 0.38 -8.50
CA ALA A 283 -9.41 -0.48 -8.93
C ALA A 283 -10.77 0.22 -8.76
N ASN A 284 -11.04 0.80 -7.59
CA ASN A 284 -12.26 1.57 -7.30
C ASN A 284 -12.42 2.80 -8.21
N VAL A 285 -11.34 3.58 -8.43
CA VAL A 285 -11.36 4.71 -9.39
C VAL A 285 -11.69 4.22 -10.81
N THR A 286 -11.08 3.13 -11.25
CA THR A 286 -11.29 2.56 -12.59
C THR A 286 -12.72 2.01 -12.75
N ALA A 287 -13.27 1.37 -11.71
CA ALA A 287 -14.65 0.90 -11.70
C ALA A 287 -15.66 2.04 -11.87
N LEU A 288 -15.46 3.14 -11.15
CA LEU A 288 -16.32 4.31 -11.19
C LEU A 288 -16.15 5.12 -12.48
N TRP A 289 -14.95 5.14 -13.07
CA TRP A 289 -14.70 5.70 -14.40
C TRP A 289 -15.49 4.93 -15.48
N VAL A 290 -15.44 3.60 -15.44
CA VAL A 290 -16.24 2.71 -16.31
C VAL A 290 -17.74 2.95 -16.11
N ALA A 291 -18.23 3.02 -14.87
CA ALA A 291 -19.63 3.29 -14.56
C ALA A 291 -20.11 4.64 -15.13
N ARG A 292 -19.34 5.71 -14.92
CA ARG A 292 -19.62 7.05 -15.47
C ARG A 292 -19.68 7.03 -16.99
N ASN A 293 -18.69 6.42 -17.64
CA ASN A 293 -18.60 6.39 -19.11
C ASN A 293 -19.69 5.51 -19.74
N ARG A 294 -20.11 4.44 -19.06
CA ARG A 294 -21.27 3.62 -19.45
C ARG A 294 -22.59 4.39 -19.34
N ALA A 295 -22.79 5.11 -18.23
CA ALA A 295 -24.02 5.89 -18.00
C ALA A 295 -24.16 7.09 -18.95
N LEU A 296 -23.03 7.67 -19.39
CA LEU A 296 -22.93 8.87 -20.23
C LEU A 296 -22.19 8.61 -21.55
N GLY A 297 -22.50 7.47 -22.17
CA GLY A 297 -21.93 7.03 -23.45
C GLY A 297 -22.30 7.90 -24.66
N PRO A 298 -21.83 7.55 -25.87
CA PRO A 298 -22.19 8.26 -27.09
C PRO A 298 -23.67 8.10 -27.47
N LYS A 299 -24.23 9.13 -28.11
CA LYS A 299 -25.56 9.15 -28.75
C LYS A 299 -25.39 9.64 -30.19
N SER A 300 -25.32 8.69 -31.13
CA SER A 300 -24.97 8.95 -32.54
C SER A 300 -26.06 9.70 -33.31
N ASP A 301 -27.32 9.54 -32.92
CA ASP A 301 -28.51 10.22 -33.45
C ASP A 301 -28.44 11.75 -33.34
N ILE A 302 -27.72 12.26 -32.33
CA ILE A 302 -27.52 13.69 -32.05
C ILE A 302 -26.04 14.10 -32.11
N GLY A 303 -25.17 13.24 -32.65
CA GLY A 303 -23.74 13.51 -32.81
C GLY A 303 -22.92 13.61 -31.51
N PHE A 304 -23.46 13.18 -30.37
CA PHE A 304 -22.72 13.18 -29.10
C PHE A 304 -21.77 11.98 -29.03
N THR A 305 -20.49 12.23 -28.85
CA THR A 305 -19.40 11.24 -28.93
C THR A 305 -19.00 10.63 -27.58
N GLY A 306 -19.72 10.98 -26.50
CA GLY A 306 -19.55 10.41 -25.16
C GLY A 306 -18.81 11.34 -24.19
N VAL A 307 -19.05 11.15 -22.89
CA VAL A 307 -18.47 11.97 -21.80
C VAL A 307 -16.94 12.07 -21.85
N GLU A 308 -16.27 11.01 -22.32
CA GLU A 308 -14.81 10.92 -22.38
C GLU A 308 -14.18 11.89 -23.40
N LYS A 309 -14.94 12.33 -24.40
CA LYS A 309 -14.48 13.28 -25.44
C LYS A 309 -15.02 14.69 -25.24
N GLU A 310 -16.22 14.80 -24.70
CA GLU A 310 -16.98 16.06 -24.67
C GLU A 310 -17.21 16.63 -23.26
N GLY A 311 -16.73 15.93 -22.24
CA GLY A 311 -16.77 16.36 -20.84
C GLY A 311 -18.11 16.14 -20.15
N LEU A 312 -18.04 16.08 -18.81
CA LEU A 312 -19.19 15.79 -17.95
C LEU A 312 -20.33 16.81 -18.10
N PHE A 313 -20.02 18.10 -18.16
CA PHE A 313 -21.03 19.16 -18.27
C PHE A 313 -21.93 19.00 -19.52
N LYS A 314 -21.31 18.77 -20.68
CA LYS A 314 -22.06 18.55 -21.93
C LYS A 314 -22.81 17.22 -21.90
N ALA A 315 -22.19 16.17 -21.33
CA ALA A 315 -22.83 14.87 -21.17
C ALA A 315 -24.11 14.94 -20.33
N LEU A 316 -24.08 15.58 -19.17
CA LEU A 316 -25.27 15.75 -18.32
C LEU A 316 -26.37 16.52 -19.05
N THR A 317 -26.02 17.61 -19.74
CA THR A 317 -26.96 18.39 -20.56
C THR A 317 -27.62 17.53 -21.64
N VAL A 318 -26.84 16.75 -22.39
CA VAL A 318 -27.29 15.84 -23.46
C VAL A 318 -28.16 14.67 -22.94
N TYR A 319 -27.99 14.29 -21.68
CA TYR A 319 -28.79 13.26 -21.03
C TYR A 319 -29.96 13.81 -20.20
N GLY A 320 -30.13 15.14 -20.11
CA GLY A 320 -31.22 15.80 -19.39
C GLY A 320 -31.04 15.84 -17.86
N TYR A 321 -29.83 15.62 -17.37
CA TYR A 321 -29.52 15.60 -15.94
C TYR A 321 -28.98 16.97 -15.46
N LYS A 322 -29.37 17.36 -14.25
CA LYS A 322 -28.90 18.58 -13.55
C LYS A 322 -27.61 18.36 -12.76
N GLY A 323 -27.23 17.11 -12.54
CA GLY A 323 -26.07 16.70 -11.75
C GLY A 323 -25.94 15.17 -11.76
N ALA A 324 -24.90 14.65 -11.13
CA ALA A 324 -24.71 13.21 -10.95
C ALA A 324 -24.13 12.88 -9.58
N VAL A 325 -24.39 11.66 -9.12
CA VAL A 325 -24.04 11.19 -7.77
C VAL A 325 -23.64 9.72 -7.79
N ILE A 326 -22.75 9.34 -6.89
CA ILE A 326 -22.44 7.95 -6.51
C ILE A 326 -22.99 7.74 -5.10
N ILE A 327 -23.63 6.61 -4.83
CA ILE A 327 -24.31 6.35 -3.55
C ILE A 327 -23.70 5.11 -2.89
N GLY A 328 -23.50 5.15 -1.57
CA GLY A 328 -23.15 3.96 -0.78
C GLY A 328 -23.14 4.24 0.71
N SER A 329 -22.61 3.30 1.50
CA SER A 329 -22.58 3.40 2.96
C SER A 329 -21.72 4.57 3.46
N LYS A 330 -22.05 5.18 4.59
CA LYS A 330 -21.11 6.08 5.30
C LYS A 330 -19.82 5.38 5.76
N MET A 331 -19.80 4.04 5.76
CA MET A 331 -18.62 3.21 6.05
C MET A 331 -17.69 2.99 4.82
N LEU A 332 -17.94 3.68 3.70
CA LEU A 332 -17.11 3.58 2.48
C LEU A 332 -15.66 3.97 2.76
N HIS A 333 -14.74 3.19 2.20
CA HIS A 333 -13.32 3.50 2.22
C HIS A 333 -13.03 4.83 1.49
N TYR A 334 -12.10 5.64 2.01
CA TYR A 334 -11.82 6.99 1.51
C TYR A 334 -11.45 7.04 0.01
N SER A 335 -11.02 5.92 -0.58
CA SER A 335 -10.74 5.83 -2.02
C SER A 335 -11.94 6.18 -2.88
N ILE A 336 -13.17 5.94 -2.40
CA ILE A 336 -14.40 6.27 -3.12
C ILE A 336 -14.58 7.80 -3.15
N LYS A 337 -14.28 8.52 -2.07
CA LYS A 337 -14.24 9.99 -2.07
C LYS A 337 -13.19 10.51 -3.05
N LYS A 338 -11.98 9.94 -3.04
CA LYS A 338 -10.92 10.28 -4.02
C LYS A 338 -11.36 10.03 -5.46
N ALA A 339 -12.10 8.96 -5.74
CA ALA A 339 -12.63 8.66 -7.06
C ALA A 339 -13.71 9.66 -7.51
N VAL A 340 -14.63 10.05 -6.61
CA VAL A 340 -15.68 11.05 -6.88
C VAL A 340 -15.06 12.41 -7.24
N ASP A 341 -14.03 12.83 -6.51
CA ASP A 341 -13.24 14.03 -6.78
C ASP A 341 -12.56 13.96 -8.16
N LEU A 342 -11.70 12.95 -8.38
CA LEU A 342 -10.97 12.74 -9.64
C LEU A 342 -11.87 12.59 -10.87
N LEU A 343 -13.11 12.11 -10.72
CA LEU A 343 -14.06 11.98 -11.82
C LEU A 343 -14.82 13.28 -12.16
N GLY A 344 -14.56 14.36 -11.42
CA GLY A 344 -15.13 15.68 -11.63
C GLY A 344 -16.53 15.88 -11.05
N LEU A 345 -16.92 15.08 -10.05
CA LEU A 345 -18.22 15.18 -9.38
C LEU A 345 -18.18 16.10 -8.14
N GLY A 346 -17.00 16.26 -7.53
CA GLY A 346 -16.80 17.00 -6.28
C GLY A 346 -17.43 16.32 -5.05
N ASP A 347 -17.18 16.85 -3.84
CA ASP A 347 -17.64 16.23 -2.58
C ASP A 347 -19.16 15.97 -2.53
N ASN A 348 -19.98 16.88 -3.08
CA ASN A 348 -21.44 16.72 -3.16
C ASN A 348 -21.89 15.64 -4.16
N GLY A 349 -20.97 15.10 -4.97
CA GLY A 349 -21.17 13.97 -5.87
C GLY A 349 -21.15 12.60 -5.17
N LEU A 350 -20.95 12.55 -3.86
CA LEU A 350 -21.03 11.33 -3.05
C LEU A 350 -22.19 11.43 -2.03
N CYS A 351 -23.20 10.56 -2.17
CA CYS A 351 -24.26 10.43 -1.18
C CYS A 351 -23.97 9.26 -0.25
N LEU A 352 -23.74 9.57 1.02
CA LEU A 352 -23.53 8.60 2.08
C LEU A 352 -24.86 8.25 2.74
N ILE A 353 -25.18 6.96 2.81
CA ILE A 353 -26.35 6.41 3.46
C ILE A 353 -25.97 5.89 4.85
N ASP A 354 -26.87 6.09 5.81
CA ASP A 354 -26.70 5.61 7.17
C ASP A 354 -26.63 4.07 7.29
N VAL A 355 -26.07 3.62 8.40
CA VAL A 355 -25.99 2.19 8.77
C VAL A 355 -26.90 1.85 9.93
N ASP A 356 -27.17 0.56 10.10
CA ASP A 356 -27.79 -0.05 11.28
C ASP A 356 -26.80 -0.22 12.45
N ASP A 357 -27.30 -0.81 13.54
CA ASP A 357 -26.54 -1.18 14.75
C ASP A 357 -25.43 -2.21 14.49
N LYS A 358 -25.42 -2.83 13.30
CA LYS A 358 -24.44 -3.82 12.83
C LYS A 358 -23.49 -3.24 11.77
N PHE A 359 -23.47 -1.91 11.60
CA PHE A 359 -22.64 -1.20 10.63
C PHE A 359 -22.86 -1.63 9.17
N LYS A 360 -24.09 -2.00 8.80
CA LYS A 360 -24.52 -2.31 7.42
C LYS A 360 -25.44 -1.22 6.88
N ILE A 361 -25.34 -0.90 5.59
CA ILE A 361 -26.17 0.15 4.94
C ILE A 361 -27.69 -0.12 5.07
N LYS A 362 -28.44 0.90 5.49
CA LYS A 362 -29.92 0.89 5.56
C LYS A 362 -30.51 0.98 4.14
N THR A 363 -31.00 -0.14 3.61
CA THR A 363 -31.39 -0.27 2.18
C THR A 363 -32.70 0.45 1.82
N ASP A 364 -33.56 0.68 2.80
CA ASP A 364 -34.76 1.52 2.73
C ASP A 364 -34.40 3.01 2.51
N LEU A 365 -33.38 3.50 3.22
CA LEU A 365 -32.85 4.86 3.05
C LEU A 365 -32.13 5.01 1.69
N LEU A 366 -31.39 3.97 1.27
CA LEU A 366 -30.78 3.90 -0.06
C LEU A 366 -31.84 4.01 -1.17
N GLU A 367 -32.91 3.21 -1.11
CA GLU A 367 -33.99 3.27 -2.10
C GLU A 367 -34.68 4.65 -2.09
N SER A 368 -34.96 5.20 -0.91
CA SER A 368 -35.55 6.53 -0.77
C SER A 368 -34.70 7.61 -1.45
N LYS A 369 -33.38 7.58 -1.27
CA LYS A 369 -32.46 8.52 -1.93
C LYS A 369 -32.37 8.33 -3.44
N ILE A 370 -32.39 7.09 -3.93
CA ILE A 370 -32.45 6.82 -5.39
C ILE A 370 -33.72 7.44 -6.01
N GLN A 371 -34.86 7.34 -5.34
CA GLN A 371 -36.11 7.94 -5.79
C GLN A 371 -36.05 9.48 -5.77
N GLU A 372 -35.47 10.08 -4.72
CA GLU A 372 -35.25 11.53 -4.60
C GLU A 372 -34.36 12.07 -5.74
N PHE A 373 -33.22 11.44 -6.02
CA PHE A 373 -32.34 11.86 -7.12
C PHE A 373 -33.02 11.73 -8.48
N LYS A 374 -33.76 10.63 -8.71
CA LYS A 374 -34.55 10.44 -9.94
C LYS A 374 -35.61 11.52 -10.13
N ALA A 375 -36.34 11.89 -9.08
CA ALA A 375 -37.35 12.96 -9.13
C ALA A 375 -36.74 14.35 -9.45
N ASN A 376 -35.49 14.58 -9.04
CA ASN A 376 -34.77 15.83 -9.26
C ASN A 376 -33.96 15.89 -10.58
N ASN A 377 -34.03 14.86 -11.43
CA ASN A 377 -33.18 14.67 -12.61
C ASN A 377 -31.67 14.70 -12.27
N ILE A 378 -31.28 14.01 -11.20
CA ILE A 378 -29.87 13.76 -10.84
C ILE A 378 -29.54 12.31 -11.21
N LEU A 379 -28.48 12.11 -11.99
CA LEU A 379 -28.02 10.79 -12.41
C LEU A 379 -27.37 10.05 -11.25
N VAL A 380 -27.92 8.91 -10.84
CA VAL A 380 -27.16 7.97 -10.01
C VAL A 380 -26.26 7.14 -10.92
N ILE A 381 -24.95 7.40 -10.87
CA ILE A 381 -23.94 6.72 -11.71
C ILE A 381 -23.76 5.27 -11.25
N ALA A 382 -23.56 5.08 -9.94
CA ALA A 382 -23.30 3.79 -9.33
C ALA A 382 -23.85 3.71 -7.90
N ILE A 383 -24.18 2.49 -7.48
CA ILE A 383 -24.35 2.14 -6.06
C ILE A 383 -23.15 1.28 -5.65
N ILE A 384 -22.57 1.58 -4.49
CA ILE A 384 -21.46 0.83 -3.91
C ILE A 384 -21.94 -0.02 -2.74
N GLY A 385 -21.72 -1.33 -2.80
CA GLY A 385 -21.84 -2.24 -1.67
C GLY A 385 -20.46 -2.62 -1.15
N ILE A 386 -20.29 -2.75 0.16
CA ILE A 386 -19.00 -3.07 0.78
C ILE A 386 -18.99 -4.53 1.24
N CYS A 387 -17.98 -5.28 0.82
CA CYS A 387 -17.72 -6.64 1.26
C CYS A 387 -16.46 -6.66 2.16
N GLY A 388 -16.67 -6.38 3.45
CA GLY A 388 -15.61 -6.20 4.44
C GLY A 388 -15.20 -4.74 4.55
N THR A 389 -15.95 -3.95 5.33
CA THR A 389 -15.62 -2.56 5.66
C THR A 389 -14.23 -2.43 6.31
N THR A 390 -13.57 -1.29 6.14
CA THR A 390 -12.24 -1.07 6.70
C THR A 390 -12.22 -1.12 8.23
N GLU A 391 -13.26 -0.56 8.87
CA GLU A 391 -13.34 -0.43 10.33
C GLU A 391 -13.76 -1.72 11.03
N THR A 392 -14.93 -2.24 10.66
CA THR A 392 -15.61 -3.34 11.36
C THR A 392 -15.51 -4.68 10.61
N GLY A 393 -15.04 -4.67 9.36
CA GLY A 393 -15.06 -5.86 8.50
C GLY A 393 -16.45 -6.42 8.26
N THR A 394 -17.49 -5.58 8.33
CA THR A 394 -18.88 -5.95 8.06
C THR A 394 -19.15 -6.03 6.56
N ILE A 395 -20.16 -6.80 6.18
CA ILE A 395 -20.56 -7.04 4.80
C ILE A 395 -21.96 -6.44 4.60
N ASP A 396 -22.10 -5.48 3.69
CA ASP A 396 -23.40 -4.91 3.35
C ASP A 396 -24.36 -5.99 2.78
N PRO A 397 -25.69 -5.80 2.82
CA PRO A 397 -26.66 -6.71 2.21
C PRO A 397 -26.60 -6.67 0.66
N LEU A 398 -25.53 -7.23 0.08
CA LEU A 398 -25.18 -7.14 -1.35
C LEU A 398 -26.34 -7.56 -2.26
N ASN A 399 -27.03 -8.66 -1.93
CA ASN A 399 -28.21 -9.11 -2.69
C ASN A 399 -29.32 -8.04 -2.74
N SER A 400 -29.61 -7.36 -1.63
CA SER A 400 -30.64 -6.31 -1.59
C SER A 400 -30.22 -5.08 -2.42
N ILE A 401 -28.94 -4.72 -2.36
CA ILE A 401 -28.37 -3.63 -3.17
C ILE A 401 -28.42 -3.98 -4.66
N ALA A 402 -28.10 -5.22 -5.03
CA ALA A 402 -28.18 -5.71 -6.40
C ALA A 402 -29.61 -5.61 -6.97
N HIS A 403 -30.63 -5.99 -6.18
CA HIS A 403 -32.04 -5.87 -6.58
C HIS A 403 -32.43 -4.40 -6.84
N LEU A 404 -31.98 -3.46 -5.99
CA LEU A 404 -32.20 -2.03 -6.21
C LEU A 404 -31.47 -1.53 -7.47
N ALA A 405 -30.19 -1.90 -7.65
CA ALA A 405 -29.41 -1.53 -8.82
C ALA A 405 -30.07 -2.01 -10.13
N GLN A 406 -30.55 -3.25 -10.17
CA GLN A 406 -31.28 -3.81 -11.31
C GLN A 406 -32.63 -3.10 -11.53
N LYS A 407 -33.43 -2.88 -10.47
CA LYS A 407 -34.73 -2.20 -10.51
C LYS A 407 -34.62 -0.78 -11.10
N TYR A 408 -33.57 -0.04 -10.74
CA TYR A 408 -33.34 1.33 -11.19
C TYR A 408 -32.36 1.46 -12.37
N ARG A 409 -31.78 0.35 -12.85
CA ARG A 409 -30.77 0.27 -13.93
C ARG A 409 -29.50 1.10 -13.64
N ILE A 410 -29.03 1.04 -12.40
CA ILE A 410 -27.82 1.71 -11.93
C ILE A 410 -26.67 0.69 -11.92
N HIS A 411 -25.43 1.13 -12.20
CA HIS A 411 -24.25 0.26 -12.13
C HIS A 411 -24.00 -0.17 -10.67
N PHE A 412 -23.90 -1.48 -10.41
CA PHE A 412 -23.58 -2.00 -9.08
C PHE A 412 -22.10 -2.35 -8.99
N HIS A 413 -21.38 -1.67 -8.10
CA HIS A 413 -20.00 -2.00 -7.78
C HIS A 413 -19.91 -2.57 -6.35
N VAL A 414 -19.16 -3.66 -6.18
CA VAL A 414 -18.78 -4.15 -4.85
C VAL A 414 -17.31 -3.86 -4.59
N ASP A 415 -17.03 -3.12 -3.52
CA ASP A 415 -15.69 -3.04 -2.95
C ASP A 415 -15.49 -4.27 -2.03
N ALA A 416 -14.83 -5.30 -2.57
CA ALA A 416 -14.46 -6.51 -1.86
C ALA A 416 -12.95 -6.57 -1.59
N ALA A 417 -12.28 -5.41 -1.50
CA ALA A 417 -10.84 -5.31 -1.29
C ALA A 417 -10.35 -6.16 -0.11
N TRP A 418 -11.10 -6.18 1.00
CA TRP A 418 -10.79 -7.00 2.17
C TRP A 418 -11.51 -8.35 2.19
N GLY A 419 -12.84 -8.35 2.09
CA GLY A 419 -13.65 -9.54 2.33
C GLY A 419 -13.83 -10.47 1.11
N GLY A 420 -13.42 -10.06 -0.08
CA GLY A 420 -13.56 -10.86 -1.31
C GLY A 420 -13.03 -12.30 -1.19
N PRO A 421 -11.86 -12.55 -0.58
CA PRO A 421 -11.33 -13.89 -0.37
C PRO A 421 -12.18 -14.83 0.51
N LEU A 422 -13.22 -14.34 1.20
CA LEU A 422 -14.21 -15.24 1.81
C LEU A 422 -14.98 -16.11 0.80
N ILE A 423 -14.97 -15.77 -0.49
CA ILE A 423 -15.56 -16.60 -1.56
C ILE A 423 -14.95 -18.01 -1.64
N PHE A 424 -13.69 -18.16 -1.22
CA PHE A 424 -13.02 -19.46 -1.15
C PHE A 424 -13.53 -20.32 0.02
N SER A 425 -14.00 -19.71 1.12
CA SER A 425 -14.48 -20.43 2.31
C SER A 425 -15.89 -20.99 2.11
N ARG A 426 -16.06 -22.31 2.21
CA ARG A 426 -17.38 -22.96 2.17
C ARG A 426 -18.26 -22.56 3.36
N GLU A 427 -17.66 -22.17 4.50
CA GLU A 427 -18.39 -21.68 5.68
C GLU A 427 -18.86 -20.22 5.52
N HIS A 428 -18.16 -19.41 4.72
CA HIS A 428 -18.38 -17.95 4.69
C HIS A 428 -18.78 -17.36 3.33
N ALA A 429 -18.66 -18.10 2.23
CA ALA A 429 -19.06 -17.63 0.89
C ALA A 429 -20.54 -17.22 0.81
N SER A 430 -21.42 -17.84 1.59
CA SER A 430 -22.85 -17.45 1.67
C SER A 430 -23.07 -16.05 2.26
N LYS A 431 -22.12 -15.48 3.00
CA LYS A 431 -22.18 -14.07 3.45
C LYS A 431 -22.05 -13.09 2.28
N LEU A 432 -21.49 -13.53 1.14
CA LEU A 432 -21.25 -12.72 -0.05
C LEU A 432 -22.41 -12.81 -1.07
N THR A 433 -23.51 -13.51 -0.77
CA THR A 433 -24.64 -13.68 -1.70
C THR A 433 -25.12 -12.35 -2.30
N GLY A 434 -25.17 -12.29 -3.63
CA GLY A 434 -25.46 -11.09 -4.41
C GLY A 434 -24.22 -10.39 -4.97
N ILE A 435 -22.99 -10.76 -4.58
CA ILE A 435 -21.76 -10.23 -5.18
C ILE A 435 -21.67 -10.58 -6.68
N GLU A 436 -22.12 -11.77 -7.05
CA GLU A 436 -22.19 -12.29 -8.42
C GLU A 436 -23.17 -11.51 -9.30
N LEU A 437 -24.05 -10.70 -8.69
CA LEU A 437 -24.99 -9.82 -9.39
C LEU A 437 -24.38 -8.47 -9.78
N SER A 438 -23.26 -8.06 -9.17
CA SER A 438 -22.58 -6.80 -9.44
C SER A 438 -21.99 -6.71 -10.86
N ASP A 439 -21.86 -5.49 -11.37
CA ASP A 439 -21.21 -5.23 -12.66
C ASP A 439 -19.67 -5.26 -12.53
N THR A 440 -19.14 -4.81 -11.38
CA THR A 440 -17.71 -4.72 -11.09
C THR A 440 -17.36 -5.08 -9.64
N ILE A 441 -16.27 -5.82 -9.43
CA ILE A 441 -15.74 -6.16 -8.09
C ILE A 441 -14.29 -5.68 -7.96
N THR A 442 -13.98 -4.93 -6.90
CA THR A 442 -12.60 -4.66 -6.48
C THR A 442 -12.14 -5.73 -5.51
N ILE A 443 -10.91 -6.23 -5.64
CA ILE A 443 -10.29 -7.18 -4.71
C ILE A 443 -8.78 -6.92 -4.61
N ASP A 444 -8.21 -6.92 -3.40
CA ASP A 444 -6.77 -6.72 -3.20
C ASP A 444 -6.06 -8.04 -2.89
N GLY A 445 -5.13 -8.44 -3.76
CA GLY A 445 -4.29 -9.60 -3.49
C GLY A 445 -3.35 -9.36 -2.32
N HIS A 446 -2.90 -8.11 -2.14
CA HIS A 446 -2.01 -7.69 -1.05
C HIS A 446 -2.68 -7.62 0.33
N LYS A 447 -3.98 -7.94 0.40
CA LYS A 447 -4.74 -8.09 1.64
C LYS A 447 -4.89 -9.57 1.99
N GLN A 448 -6.07 -10.17 1.79
CA GLN A 448 -6.34 -11.54 2.23
C GLN A 448 -5.92 -12.66 1.24
N LEU A 449 -5.29 -12.33 0.11
CA LEU A 449 -4.62 -13.33 -0.76
C LEU A 449 -3.10 -13.35 -0.55
N TYR A 450 -2.59 -12.69 0.51
CA TYR A 450 -1.22 -12.82 0.99
C TYR A 450 -0.12 -12.53 -0.05
N THR A 451 -0.38 -11.67 -1.04
CA THR A 451 0.68 -11.20 -1.95
C THR A 451 1.44 -10.01 -1.37
N PRO A 452 2.63 -9.66 -1.90
CA PRO A 452 3.31 -8.41 -1.56
C PRO A 452 2.44 -7.16 -1.83
N MET A 453 2.75 -6.08 -1.11
CA MET A 453 2.11 -4.76 -1.26
C MET A 453 2.18 -4.23 -2.69
N GLY A 454 1.13 -3.51 -3.10
CA GLY A 454 1.05 -2.92 -4.45
C GLY A 454 0.35 -3.79 -5.50
N LEU A 455 -0.64 -4.60 -5.09
CA LEU A 455 -1.37 -5.52 -5.98
C LEU A 455 -2.87 -5.53 -5.68
N GLY A 456 -3.65 -4.85 -6.52
CA GLY A 456 -5.12 -4.87 -6.52
C GLY A 456 -5.69 -5.28 -7.87
N LEU A 457 -6.95 -5.67 -7.91
CA LEU A 457 -7.65 -6.09 -9.14
C LEU A 457 -9.04 -5.48 -9.20
N LEU A 458 -9.49 -5.25 -10.44
CA LEU A 458 -10.87 -4.96 -10.79
C LEU A 458 -11.38 -6.07 -11.72
N LEU A 459 -12.48 -6.72 -11.37
CA LEU A 459 -13.14 -7.75 -12.18
C LEU A 459 -14.41 -7.20 -12.82
N PHE A 460 -14.67 -7.53 -14.08
CA PHE A 460 -15.84 -7.08 -14.85
C PHE A 460 -16.77 -8.25 -15.16
N LYS A 461 -18.03 -8.18 -14.72
CA LYS A 461 -19.04 -9.22 -15.04
C LYS A 461 -19.31 -9.35 -16.54
N ASN A 462 -19.32 -8.22 -17.24
CA ASN A 462 -19.44 -8.17 -18.70
C ASN A 462 -18.08 -7.74 -19.28
N PRO A 463 -17.41 -8.60 -20.08
CA PRO A 463 -16.08 -8.32 -20.63
C PRO A 463 -15.97 -7.03 -21.47
N HIS A 464 -17.10 -6.54 -21.98
CA HIS A 464 -17.19 -5.33 -22.79
C HIS A 464 -17.21 -4.03 -21.94
N LEU A 465 -17.43 -4.09 -20.62
CA LEU A 465 -17.43 -2.92 -19.74
C LEU A 465 -16.17 -2.03 -19.85
N PRO A 466 -14.93 -2.56 -19.79
CA PRO A 466 -13.72 -1.75 -19.90
C PRO A 466 -13.56 -1.06 -21.27
N THR A 467 -14.32 -1.43 -22.30
CA THR A 467 -14.28 -0.72 -23.59
C THR A 467 -14.74 0.74 -23.46
N ALA A 468 -15.56 1.07 -22.45
CA ALA A 468 -16.04 2.42 -22.16
C ALA A 468 -14.92 3.41 -21.76
N ILE A 469 -13.77 2.90 -21.33
CA ILE A 469 -12.59 3.71 -20.95
C ILE A 469 -11.40 3.49 -21.89
N ARG A 470 -11.56 2.68 -22.96
CA ARG A 470 -10.46 2.20 -23.80
C ARG A 470 -9.64 3.35 -24.39
N LYS A 471 -8.33 3.34 -24.14
CA LYS A 471 -7.36 4.29 -24.73
C LYS A 471 -6.51 3.61 -25.78
N THR A 472 -6.12 4.38 -26.80
CA THR A 472 -5.19 3.96 -27.87
C THR A 472 -4.25 5.10 -28.20
N ALA A 473 -2.98 4.81 -28.43
CA ALA A 473 -1.95 5.76 -28.83
C ALA A 473 -1.08 5.15 -29.94
N ASN A 474 -0.75 5.93 -30.97
CA ASN A 474 -0.10 5.45 -32.21
C ASN A 474 1.19 4.62 -32.00
N TYR A 475 1.92 4.88 -30.90
CA TYR A 475 3.16 4.20 -30.56
C TYR A 475 3.02 3.11 -29.48
N ILE A 476 2.32 3.41 -28.36
CA ILE A 476 2.33 2.55 -27.17
C ILE A 476 1.18 1.52 -27.18
N ILE A 477 -0.02 1.92 -27.60
CA ILE A 477 -1.25 1.09 -27.53
C ILE A 477 -1.99 1.21 -28.85
N ARG A 478 -1.72 0.32 -29.80
CA ARG A 478 -2.35 0.37 -31.12
C ARG A 478 -3.79 -0.12 -31.04
N LYS A 479 -4.65 0.33 -31.97
CA LYS A 479 -6.09 -0.02 -31.98
C LYS A 479 -6.37 -1.53 -32.08
N GLU A 480 -5.40 -2.29 -32.62
CA GLU A 480 -5.45 -3.74 -32.83
C GLU A 480 -4.51 -4.52 -31.91
N SER A 481 -3.84 -3.89 -30.94
CA SER A 481 -2.90 -4.58 -30.07
C SER A 481 -3.57 -5.22 -28.84
N ALA A 482 -2.92 -6.27 -28.34
CA ALA A 482 -3.32 -7.05 -27.16
C ALA A 482 -3.03 -6.35 -25.82
N ASP A 483 -2.54 -5.11 -25.86
CA ASP A 483 -1.87 -4.42 -24.76
C ASP A 483 -2.81 -4.22 -23.57
N LEU A 484 -2.38 -4.61 -22.36
CA LEU A 484 -3.22 -4.51 -21.16
C LEU A 484 -3.46 -3.04 -20.76
N GLY A 485 -2.51 -2.16 -21.08
CA GLY A 485 -2.58 -0.72 -20.81
C GLY A 485 -3.78 0.00 -21.44
N GLN A 486 -4.48 -0.64 -22.39
CA GLN A 486 -5.64 -0.04 -23.05
C GLN A 486 -6.89 0.03 -22.16
N PHE A 487 -6.95 -0.76 -21.07
CA PHE A 487 -8.11 -0.90 -20.17
C PHE A 487 -7.83 -0.43 -18.73
N THR A 488 -6.66 0.13 -18.46
CA THR A 488 -6.22 0.57 -17.13
C THR A 488 -6.09 2.09 -17.04
N LEU A 489 -6.27 2.64 -15.84
CA LEU A 489 -5.86 4.02 -15.53
C LEU A 489 -4.33 4.16 -15.55
N GLU A 490 -3.63 3.10 -15.12
CA GLU A 490 -2.18 3.03 -15.05
C GLU A 490 -1.57 2.62 -16.40
N GLY A 491 -0.40 3.17 -16.71
CA GLY A 491 0.42 2.76 -17.85
C GLY A 491 1.41 1.66 -17.48
N SER A 492 2.69 2.02 -17.40
CA SER A 492 3.76 1.10 -17.00
C SER A 492 3.57 0.57 -15.59
N ARG A 493 3.64 -0.76 -15.41
CA ARG A 493 3.56 -1.43 -14.10
C ARG A 493 4.31 -2.77 -14.11
N PRO A 494 4.74 -3.28 -12.94
CA PRO A 494 5.44 -4.56 -12.85
C PRO A 494 4.50 -5.76 -13.07
N ALA A 495 5.11 -6.90 -13.38
CA ALA A 495 4.48 -8.21 -13.57
C ALA A 495 3.99 -8.87 -12.25
N GLY A 496 3.30 -8.10 -11.39
CA GLY A 496 2.83 -8.56 -10.07
C GLY A 496 1.85 -9.75 -10.12
N SER A 497 1.24 -10.00 -11.28
CA SER A 497 0.39 -11.16 -11.54
C SER A 497 1.03 -12.50 -11.21
N LEU A 498 2.35 -12.65 -11.37
CA LEU A 498 3.09 -13.88 -11.00
C LEU A 498 2.97 -14.21 -9.50
N HIS A 499 2.87 -13.20 -8.63
CA HIS A 499 2.68 -13.44 -7.20
C HIS A 499 1.29 -13.99 -6.88
N LEU A 500 0.24 -13.44 -7.49
CA LEU A 500 -1.12 -13.94 -7.27
C LEU A 500 -1.33 -15.31 -7.95
N HIS A 501 -0.79 -15.50 -9.16
CA HIS A 501 -0.79 -16.80 -9.84
C HIS A 501 -0.14 -17.89 -8.98
N ALA A 502 1.02 -17.60 -8.38
CA ALA A 502 1.69 -18.51 -7.46
C ALA A 502 0.84 -18.83 -6.22
N VAL A 503 0.14 -17.85 -5.64
CA VAL A 503 -0.81 -18.10 -4.54
C VAL A 503 -1.93 -19.05 -4.97
N LEU A 504 -2.59 -18.76 -6.09
CA LEU A 504 -3.69 -19.58 -6.61
C LEU A 504 -3.26 -21.01 -6.97
N HIS A 505 -2.05 -21.19 -7.51
CA HIS A 505 -1.54 -22.51 -7.89
C HIS A 505 -0.92 -23.32 -6.75
N LEU A 506 -0.14 -22.68 -5.86
CA LEU A 506 0.62 -23.38 -4.82
C LEU A 506 -0.21 -23.65 -3.57
N LEU A 507 -1.13 -22.73 -3.20
CA LEU A 507 -2.05 -22.94 -2.08
C LEU A 507 -3.33 -23.63 -2.53
N GLY A 508 -3.75 -23.40 -3.78
CA GLY A 508 -5.03 -23.86 -4.29
C GLY A 508 -6.22 -23.25 -3.56
N ARG A 509 -7.43 -23.64 -3.99
CA ARG A 509 -8.68 -23.22 -3.34
C ARG A 509 -8.72 -23.60 -1.85
N ASP A 510 -8.34 -24.83 -1.52
CA ASP A 510 -8.44 -25.37 -0.15
C ASP A 510 -7.41 -24.74 0.81
N GLY A 511 -6.22 -24.36 0.32
CA GLY A 511 -5.23 -23.63 1.13
C GLY A 511 -5.67 -22.21 1.44
N ILE A 512 -6.21 -21.48 0.45
CA ILE A 512 -6.76 -20.14 0.66
C ILE A 512 -7.98 -20.21 1.60
N GLU A 513 -8.89 -21.15 1.37
CA GLU A 513 -10.03 -21.46 2.26
C GLU A 513 -9.58 -21.67 3.71
N SER A 514 -8.53 -22.46 3.93
CA SER A 514 -8.00 -22.75 5.26
C SER A 514 -7.48 -21.48 5.96
N LEU A 515 -6.77 -20.60 5.24
CA LEU A 515 -6.22 -19.35 5.78
C LEU A 515 -7.33 -18.36 6.20
N VAL A 516 -8.30 -18.10 5.32
CA VAL A 516 -9.37 -17.13 5.59
C VAL A 516 -10.37 -17.65 6.63
N THR A 517 -10.67 -18.96 6.62
CA THR A 517 -11.62 -19.57 7.59
C THR A 517 -11.00 -19.66 8.99
N ARG A 518 -9.70 -19.99 9.11
CA ARG A 518 -8.96 -19.90 10.38
C ARG A 518 -8.97 -18.49 10.94
N SER A 519 -8.70 -17.49 10.09
CA SER A 519 -8.68 -16.07 10.45
C SER A 519 -10.01 -15.58 11.01
N ALA A 520 -11.12 -15.85 10.31
CA ALA A 520 -12.47 -15.49 10.77
C ALA A 520 -12.90 -16.28 12.03
N THR A 521 -12.46 -17.53 12.17
CA THR A 521 -12.72 -18.35 13.37
C THR A 521 -11.98 -17.82 14.60
N LEU A 522 -10.72 -17.42 14.45
CA LEU A 522 -9.92 -16.86 15.55
C LEU A 522 -10.51 -15.55 16.06
N VAL A 523 -11.03 -14.69 15.18
CA VAL A 523 -11.72 -13.45 15.59
C VAL A 523 -13.05 -13.73 16.30
N ARG A 524 -13.83 -14.74 15.88
CA ARG A 524 -15.04 -15.17 16.60
C ARG A 524 -14.71 -15.68 18.00
N GLN A 525 -13.65 -16.47 18.14
CA GLN A 525 -13.14 -16.94 19.44
C GLN A 525 -12.72 -15.75 20.32
N MET A 526 -11.98 -14.77 19.77
CA MET A 526 -11.59 -13.56 20.48
C MET A 526 -12.82 -12.76 20.94
N ALA A 527 -13.81 -12.56 20.08
CA ALA A 527 -15.05 -11.84 20.39
C ALA A 527 -15.82 -12.53 21.54
N GLN A 528 -15.94 -13.85 21.50
CA GLN A 528 -16.52 -14.63 22.60
C GLN A 528 -15.71 -14.47 23.90
N ARG A 529 -14.38 -14.52 23.82
CA ARG A 529 -13.47 -14.44 24.97
C ARG A 529 -13.50 -13.08 25.67
N VAL A 530 -13.51 -11.97 24.93
CA VAL A 530 -13.62 -10.63 25.52
C VAL A 530 -15.01 -10.40 26.12
N SER A 531 -16.07 -10.86 25.46
CA SER A 531 -17.46 -10.69 25.92
C SER A 531 -17.79 -11.54 27.15
N SER A 532 -17.15 -12.71 27.31
CA SER A 532 -17.32 -13.60 28.47
C SER A 532 -16.23 -13.43 29.54
N HIS A 533 -15.37 -12.41 29.42
CA HIS A 533 -14.24 -12.23 30.34
C HIS A 533 -14.73 -11.95 31.77
N PRO A 534 -14.31 -12.72 32.81
CA PRO A 534 -14.84 -12.58 34.18
C PRO A 534 -14.69 -11.19 34.81
N SER A 535 -13.70 -10.41 34.38
CA SER A 535 -13.49 -9.03 34.82
C SER A 535 -14.55 -8.04 34.32
N ARG A 536 -15.33 -8.39 33.30
CA ARG A 536 -16.33 -7.55 32.60
C ARG A 536 -15.75 -6.21 32.10
N ALA A 537 -14.45 -6.19 31.83
CA ALA A 537 -13.69 -4.99 31.48
C ALA A 537 -13.67 -4.67 29.97
N PHE A 538 -14.37 -5.45 29.15
CA PHE A 538 -14.44 -5.25 27.70
C PHE A 538 -15.88 -5.37 27.18
N GLN A 539 -16.16 -4.66 26.10
CA GLN A 539 -17.43 -4.74 25.36
C GLN A 539 -17.12 -4.77 23.85
N THR A 540 -17.66 -5.74 23.11
CA THR A 540 -17.64 -5.73 21.64
C THR A 540 -18.63 -4.69 21.09
N LEU A 541 -18.34 -4.13 19.92
CA LEU A 541 -19.27 -3.21 19.24
C LEU A 541 -20.13 -3.88 18.17
N HIS A 542 -19.76 -5.06 17.70
CA HIS A 542 -20.53 -5.87 16.76
C HIS A 542 -20.12 -7.34 16.85
N ASP A 543 -20.94 -8.22 16.27
CA ASP A 543 -20.53 -9.58 15.93
C ASP A 543 -19.63 -9.56 14.68
N PRO A 544 -18.47 -10.24 14.66
CA PRO A 544 -17.55 -10.19 13.53
C PRO A 544 -18.00 -11.10 12.38
N GLU A 545 -18.15 -10.53 11.18
CA GLU A 545 -18.47 -11.27 9.95
C GLU A 545 -17.24 -11.76 9.18
N THR A 546 -16.14 -11.02 9.28
CA THR A 546 -14.83 -11.36 8.71
C THR A 546 -13.85 -11.67 9.86
N ASN A 547 -12.57 -11.34 9.71
CA ASN A 547 -11.52 -11.44 10.72
C ASN A 547 -11.15 -10.07 11.32
N ILE A 548 -12.11 -9.15 11.39
CA ILE A 548 -11.98 -7.85 12.06
C ILE A 548 -12.93 -7.81 13.25
N LEU A 549 -12.48 -7.23 14.36
CA LEU A 549 -13.26 -7.06 15.58
C LEU A 549 -13.03 -5.66 16.19
N LEU A 550 -14.12 -4.96 16.48
CA LEU A 550 -14.10 -3.78 17.36
C LEU A 550 -14.56 -4.12 18.78
N TYR A 551 -13.77 -3.72 19.77
CA TYR A 551 -14.12 -3.80 21.19
C TYR A 551 -13.47 -2.64 21.97
N ARG A 552 -13.98 -2.34 23.16
CA ARG A 552 -13.51 -1.20 23.98
C ARG A 552 -13.37 -1.56 25.45
N TYR A 553 -12.54 -0.82 26.18
CA TYR A 553 -12.34 -1.02 27.62
C TYR A 553 -13.47 -0.39 28.44
N ILE A 554 -13.95 -1.08 29.47
CA ILE A 554 -15.01 -0.61 30.37
C ILE A 554 -14.43 -0.39 31.78
N PRO A 555 -14.22 0.86 32.22
CA PRO A 555 -13.75 1.18 33.57
C PRO A 555 -14.66 0.60 34.66
N ARG A 556 -14.08 0.21 35.80
CA ARG A 556 -14.77 -0.50 36.91
C ARG A 556 -16.12 0.10 37.26
N VAL A 557 -16.19 1.42 37.39
CA VAL A 557 -17.39 2.18 37.78
C VAL A 557 -18.55 2.10 36.78
N LEU A 558 -18.29 1.70 35.52
CA LEU A 558 -19.31 1.55 34.47
C LEU A 558 -19.65 0.08 34.14
N ARG A 559 -18.93 -0.90 34.70
CA ARG A 559 -19.07 -2.33 34.30
C ARG A 559 -20.46 -2.89 34.57
N ASP A 560 -21.06 -2.60 35.72
CA ASP A 560 -22.41 -3.08 36.05
C ASP A 560 -23.47 -2.45 35.14
N LYS A 561 -23.35 -1.14 34.85
CA LYS A 561 -24.24 -0.41 33.94
C LYS A 561 -24.19 -0.98 32.52
N VAL A 562 -22.99 -1.22 31.99
CA VAL A 562 -22.78 -1.85 30.67
C VAL A 562 -23.23 -3.31 30.66
N SER A 563 -22.97 -4.09 31.72
CA SER A 563 -23.42 -5.49 31.83
C SER A 563 -24.95 -5.63 31.84
N ALA A 564 -25.64 -4.65 32.43
CA ALA A 564 -27.10 -4.57 32.47
C ALA A 564 -27.72 -4.03 31.17
N TRP A 565 -26.91 -3.72 30.14
CA TRP A 565 -27.33 -3.05 28.90
C TRP A 565 -28.04 -1.70 29.15
N ALA A 566 -27.74 -1.04 30.27
CA ALA A 566 -28.37 0.22 30.64
C ALA A 566 -27.84 1.39 29.78
N PRO A 567 -28.67 2.40 29.47
CA PRO A 567 -28.29 3.51 28.60
C PRO A 567 -27.09 4.30 29.16
N LEU A 568 -26.04 4.46 28.35
CA LEU A 568 -24.89 5.27 28.70
C LEU A 568 -25.15 6.76 28.43
N GLU A 569 -24.72 7.62 29.32
CA GLU A 569 -24.68 9.08 29.16
C GLU A 569 -23.50 9.52 28.27
N PRO A 570 -23.55 10.71 27.65
CA PRO A 570 -22.45 11.18 26.79
C PRO A 570 -21.08 11.25 27.48
N HIS A 571 -21.06 11.61 28.77
CA HIS A 571 -19.81 11.67 29.55
C HIS A 571 -19.24 10.28 29.88
N GLU A 572 -20.09 9.26 30.03
CA GLU A 572 -19.66 7.88 30.28
C GLU A 572 -19.03 7.26 29.02
N ASP A 573 -19.61 7.51 27.85
CA ASP A 573 -19.00 7.15 26.55
C ASP A 573 -17.65 7.86 26.35
N ALA A 574 -17.51 9.12 26.79
CA ALA A 574 -16.25 9.86 26.73
C ALA A 574 -15.17 9.26 27.64
N VAL A 575 -15.53 8.87 28.87
CA VAL A 575 -14.63 8.19 29.84
C VAL A 575 -14.18 6.82 29.32
N ILE A 576 -15.09 6.01 28.78
CA ILE A 576 -14.77 4.73 28.11
C ILE A 576 -13.80 4.95 26.94
N SER A 577 -14.06 5.98 26.13
CA SER A 577 -13.24 6.29 24.96
C SER A 577 -11.83 6.79 25.35
N GLU A 578 -11.71 7.59 26.41
CA GLU A 578 -10.41 8.05 26.94
C GLU A 578 -9.58 6.90 27.50
N ALA A 579 -10.17 6.03 28.33
CA ALA A 579 -9.49 4.84 28.83
C ALA A 579 -8.99 3.95 27.67
N THR A 580 -9.85 3.72 26.67
CA THR A 580 -9.50 2.93 25.47
C THR A 580 -8.37 3.57 24.67
N ARG A 581 -8.36 4.91 24.49
CA ARG A 581 -7.25 5.65 23.87
C ARG A 581 -5.94 5.44 24.62
N ARG A 582 -5.90 5.76 25.92
CA ARG A 582 -4.69 5.68 26.74
C ARG A 582 -4.11 4.26 26.80
N ILE A 583 -4.98 3.24 26.91
CA ILE A 583 -4.55 1.84 26.89
C ILE A 583 -3.91 1.48 25.55
N GLN A 584 -4.51 1.87 24.42
CA GLN A 584 -3.94 1.56 23.10
C GLN A 584 -2.62 2.30 22.85
N THR A 585 -2.52 3.57 23.26
CA THR A 585 -1.27 4.35 23.20
C THR A 585 -0.17 3.71 24.04
N ARG A 586 -0.45 3.34 25.29
CA ARG A 586 0.56 2.72 26.17
C ARG A 586 0.93 1.31 25.70
N GLN A 587 -0.03 0.51 25.24
CA GLN A 587 0.27 -0.79 24.61
C GLN A 587 1.13 -0.63 23.35
N GLY A 588 0.91 0.41 22.54
CA GLY A 588 1.73 0.69 21.36
C GLY A 588 3.17 1.11 21.67
N ALA A 589 3.39 1.82 22.78
CA ALA A 589 4.70 2.33 23.19
C ALA A 589 5.51 1.34 24.05
N GLU A 590 4.83 0.64 24.98
CA GLU A 590 5.45 -0.16 26.05
C GLU A 590 5.07 -1.66 26.00
N GLY A 591 4.16 -2.06 25.11
CA GLY A 591 3.61 -3.42 25.07
C GLY A 591 4.57 -4.47 24.51
N GLU A 592 4.60 -5.64 25.15
CA GLU A 592 5.42 -6.80 24.76
C GLU A 592 4.56 -7.97 24.23
N LYS A 593 3.26 -8.01 24.57
CA LYS A 593 2.38 -9.13 24.22
C LYS A 593 1.77 -8.97 22.84
N GLY A 594 1.48 -7.75 22.38
CA GLY A 594 1.21 -7.49 20.97
C GLY A 594 0.67 -6.09 20.70
N PHE A 595 0.22 -5.87 19.46
CA PHE A 595 -0.32 -4.59 19.02
C PHE A 595 -1.71 -4.72 18.43
N VAL A 596 -2.63 -3.90 18.92
CA VAL A 596 -3.93 -3.59 18.30
C VAL A 596 -3.92 -2.16 17.78
N SER A 597 -4.67 -1.90 16.70
CA SER A 597 -4.93 -0.51 16.28
C SER A 597 -6.05 0.10 17.12
N ARG A 598 -6.25 1.41 17.01
CA ARG A 598 -7.45 2.10 17.50
C ARG A 598 -8.26 2.60 16.31
N THR A 599 -9.57 2.72 16.49
CA THR A 599 -10.43 3.51 15.62
C THR A 599 -11.49 4.27 16.41
N ARG A 600 -12.24 5.14 15.73
CA ARG A 600 -13.42 5.83 16.21
C ARG A 600 -14.60 5.57 15.27
N VAL A 601 -15.68 5.00 15.80
CA VAL A 601 -16.90 4.70 15.02
C VAL A 601 -18.11 5.42 15.59
N GLU A 602 -19.07 5.75 14.72
CA GLU A 602 -20.36 6.30 15.10
C GLU A 602 -21.32 5.15 15.46
N VAL A 603 -21.83 5.15 16.69
CA VAL A 603 -22.81 4.19 17.19
C VAL A 603 -24.15 4.86 17.46
N GLU A 604 -25.25 4.17 17.15
CA GLU A 604 -26.59 4.58 17.52
C GLU A 604 -26.84 4.25 19.00
N ARG A 605 -27.51 5.16 19.72
CA ARG A 605 -27.88 5.03 21.13
C ARG A 605 -29.40 5.22 21.26
N GLU A 606 -29.94 4.97 22.46
CA GLU A 606 -31.37 5.10 22.72
C GLU A 606 -31.93 6.46 22.25
N GLY A 607 -33.13 6.44 21.66
CA GLY A 607 -33.74 7.60 21.00
C GLY A 607 -33.16 7.93 19.61
N GLY A 608 -32.31 7.07 19.04
CA GLY A 608 -31.67 7.30 17.73
C GLY A 608 -30.50 8.29 17.78
N VAL A 609 -30.03 8.64 18.98
CA VAL A 609 -28.93 9.60 19.17
C VAL A 609 -27.62 8.95 18.73
N LYS A 610 -26.97 9.52 17.71
CA LYS A 610 -25.67 9.04 17.25
C LYS A 610 -24.54 9.64 18.09
N ARG A 611 -23.56 8.81 18.46
CA ARG A 611 -22.35 9.22 19.20
C ARG A 611 -21.12 8.54 18.64
N TYR A 612 -20.02 9.26 18.57
CA TYR A 612 -18.72 8.66 18.28
C TYR A 612 -18.12 8.04 19.54
N VAL A 613 -17.57 6.83 19.40
CA VAL A 613 -16.87 6.11 20.46
C VAL A 613 -15.54 5.58 19.94
N ASP A 614 -14.50 5.61 20.78
CA ASP A 614 -13.22 4.98 20.46
C ASP A 614 -13.25 3.47 20.80
N ALA A 615 -12.57 2.68 19.98
CA ALA A 615 -12.48 1.23 20.11
C ALA A 615 -11.07 0.73 19.76
N PHE A 616 -10.62 -0.33 20.42
CA PHE A 616 -9.58 -1.20 19.89
C PHE A 616 -10.09 -1.86 18.61
N ARG A 617 -9.24 -1.88 17.59
CA ARG A 617 -9.52 -2.48 16.29
C ARG A 617 -8.49 -3.55 16.00
N VAL A 618 -8.98 -4.79 15.95
CA VAL A 618 -8.19 -6.00 15.70
C VAL A 618 -8.45 -6.54 14.29
N VAL A 619 -7.39 -7.03 13.67
CA VAL A 619 -7.36 -7.66 12.34
C VAL A 619 -6.53 -8.94 12.44
N LEU A 620 -7.17 -10.10 12.56
CA LEU A 620 -6.48 -11.39 12.65
C LEU A 620 -6.31 -11.98 11.25
N ALA A 621 -5.36 -11.44 10.49
CA ALA A 621 -5.03 -11.94 9.14
C ALA A 621 -3.77 -12.83 9.12
N ASN A 622 -2.86 -12.66 10.07
CA ASN A 622 -1.59 -13.37 10.08
C ASN A 622 -1.80 -14.87 10.44
N PRO A 623 -1.47 -15.82 9.54
CA PRO A 623 -1.69 -17.24 9.79
C PRO A 623 -0.79 -17.82 10.87
N LEU A 624 0.25 -17.07 11.29
CA LEU A 624 1.16 -17.45 12.37
C LEU A 624 0.65 -17.02 13.75
N THR A 625 -0.31 -16.08 13.85
CA THR A 625 -0.93 -15.69 15.13
C THR A 625 -1.60 -16.88 15.79
N THR A 626 -1.26 -17.12 17.05
CA THR A 626 -1.80 -18.20 17.91
C THR A 626 -2.87 -17.68 18.86
N TRP A 627 -3.52 -18.59 19.60
CA TRP A 627 -4.42 -18.19 20.69
C TRP A 627 -3.66 -17.55 21.87
N GLU A 628 -2.40 -17.94 22.09
CA GLU A 628 -1.55 -17.37 23.15
C GLU A 628 -1.24 -15.88 22.88
N ASP A 629 -0.98 -15.51 21.63
CA ASP A 629 -0.81 -14.10 21.23
C ASP A 629 -2.08 -13.27 21.52
N VAL A 630 -3.26 -13.84 21.21
CA VAL A 630 -4.56 -13.20 21.44
C VAL A 630 -4.85 -13.01 22.93
N GLU A 631 -4.68 -14.05 23.76
CA GLU A 631 -4.82 -13.95 25.22
C GLU A 631 -3.78 -13.02 25.85
N GLY A 632 -2.56 -12.99 25.29
CA GLY A 632 -1.49 -12.08 25.69
C GLY A 632 -1.91 -10.62 25.55
N VAL A 633 -2.46 -10.24 24.40
CA VAL A 633 -3.00 -8.89 24.15
C VAL A 633 -4.13 -8.53 25.11
N ILE A 634 -5.10 -9.44 25.32
CA ILE A 634 -6.23 -9.21 26.23
C ILE A 634 -5.73 -9.03 27.67
N SER A 635 -4.78 -9.85 28.10
CA SER A 635 -4.20 -9.81 29.45
C SER A 635 -3.38 -8.55 29.70
N GLU A 636 -2.58 -8.13 28.71
CA GLU A 636 -1.81 -6.89 28.76
C GLU A 636 -2.73 -5.66 28.86
N GLN A 637 -3.79 -5.59 28.04
CA GLN A 637 -4.79 -4.52 28.11
C GLN A 637 -5.53 -4.46 29.45
N LEU A 638 -5.75 -5.60 30.12
CA LEU A 638 -6.31 -5.61 31.48
C LEU A 638 -5.35 -4.98 32.49
N VAL A 639 -4.07 -5.34 32.45
CA VAL A 639 -3.04 -4.80 33.36
C VAL A 639 -2.80 -3.31 33.12
N VAL A 640 -2.62 -2.91 31.85
CA VAL A 640 -2.48 -1.51 31.45
C VAL A 640 -3.73 -0.72 31.84
N GLY A 641 -4.92 -1.26 31.57
CA GLY A 641 -6.20 -0.61 31.89
C GLY A 641 -6.41 -0.36 33.39
N MET A 642 -5.95 -1.27 34.27
CA MET A 642 -6.03 -1.01 35.72
C MET A 642 -5.18 0.19 36.15
N LYS A 643 -3.96 0.33 35.62
CA LYS A 643 -3.10 1.51 35.88
C LYS A 643 -3.70 2.80 35.33
N ILE A 644 -4.24 2.75 34.11
CA ILE A 644 -4.93 3.89 33.48
C ILE A 644 -6.17 4.30 34.29
N GLU A 645 -6.95 3.35 34.84
CA GLU A 645 -8.06 3.69 35.74
C GLU A 645 -7.58 4.41 37.02
N GLU A 646 -6.46 3.99 37.60
CA GLU A 646 -5.86 4.63 38.80
C GLU A 646 -5.38 6.06 38.49
N GLU A 647 -4.62 6.25 37.41
CA GLU A 647 -4.15 7.57 36.93
C GLU A 647 -5.31 8.52 36.61
N MET A 648 -6.36 8.03 35.94
CA MET A 648 -7.56 8.83 35.65
C MET A 648 -8.33 9.23 36.91
N VAL A 649 -8.24 8.47 38.00
CA VAL A 649 -8.83 8.85 39.29
C VAL A 649 -7.98 9.94 39.96
N GLU A 650 -6.65 9.79 39.98
CA GLU A 650 -5.73 10.80 40.51
C GLU A 650 -5.86 12.16 39.80
N GLU A 651 -5.91 12.17 38.46
CA GLU A 651 -6.12 13.39 37.66
C GLU A 651 -7.45 14.11 37.96
N ASN A 652 -8.52 13.35 38.22
CA ASN A 652 -9.82 13.92 38.61
C ASN A 652 -9.82 14.47 40.04
N HIS A 653 -8.91 14.00 40.91
CA HIS A 653 -8.73 14.55 42.26
C HIS A 653 -7.84 15.81 42.30
N GLU A 654 -6.86 15.93 41.39
CA GLU A 654 -6.02 17.14 41.28
C GLU A 654 -6.68 18.29 40.50
N GLY A 655 -7.66 17.97 39.65
CA GLY A 655 -8.26 18.91 38.70
C GLY A 655 -7.46 18.98 37.40
N LEU A 656 -8.13 18.71 36.28
CA LEU A 656 -7.49 18.55 34.97
C LEU A 656 -6.88 19.87 34.47
N ASP A 657 -5.56 20.00 34.63
CA ASP A 657 -4.78 21.05 33.97
C ASP A 657 -4.61 20.72 32.47
N LYS A 658 -4.79 21.75 31.63
CA LYS A 658 -4.78 21.61 30.16
C LYS A 658 -3.42 21.20 29.61
N GLU A 659 -2.34 21.59 30.28
CA GLU A 659 -0.97 21.24 29.86
C GLU A 659 -0.69 19.73 30.00
N LYS A 660 -1.22 19.06 31.04
CA LYS A 660 -1.06 17.60 31.19
C LYS A 660 -1.66 16.84 30.01
N VAL A 661 -2.84 17.24 29.51
CA VAL A 661 -3.52 16.56 28.39
C VAL A 661 -2.72 16.66 27.08
N GLN A 662 -2.02 17.78 26.86
CA GLN A 662 -1.36 18.07 25.59
C GLN A 662 -0.07 17.25 25.37
N MET A 663 0.56 16.74 26.43
CA MET A 663 1.71 15.82 26.34
C MET A 663 1.37 14.42 25.80
N TRP A 664 0.11 13.97 25.89
CA TRP A 664 -0.26 12.57 25.65
C TRP A 664 -0.68 12.31 24.19
N VAL A 665 -0.89 13.36 23.40
CA VAL A 665 -1.38 13.29 22.00
C VAL A 665 -0.23 13.16 20.98
N GLY A 666 1.00 12.95 21.44
CA GLY A 666 2.23 13.14 20.67
C GLY A 666 2.69 12.01 19.73
N TRP A 667 1.80 11.21 19.13
CA TRP A 667 2.18 10.19 18.13
C TRP A 667 1.28 10.19 16.88
N PRO A 668 1.84 10.12 15.65
CA PRO A 668 1.20 10.64 14.42
C PRO A 668 0.28 9.64 13.69
N PHE A 669 -0.38 8.73 14.40
CA PHE A 669 -1.20 7.65 13.80
C PHE A 669 -2.72 7.78 14.11
N GLU A 670 -3.24 9.01 14.12
CA GLU A 670 -4.66 9.21 13.80
C GLU A 670 -4.82 9.19 12.27
N ILE A 671 -5.65 8.26 11.77
CA ILE A 671 -6.02 8.09 10.35
C ILE A 671 -7.45 8.62 10.17
#